data_AF-A0A1G8VNN8-F1
#
_entry.id   AF-A0A1G8VNN8-F1
#
_cell.length_a   1.000
_cell.length_b   1.000
_cell.length_c   1.000
_cell.angle_alpha   90.00
_cell.angle_beta   90.00
_cell.angle_gamma   90.00
#
_symmetry.space_group_name_H-M   'P 1'
#
loop_
_entity.id
_entity.type
_entity.pdbx_description
1 polymer ?
#
loop_
_entity_poly.entity_id
_entity_poly.type
_entity_poly.pdbx_seq_one_letter_code
_entity_poly.pdbx_strand_id
1 'polypeptide(L)'
;MGELILKDRVAGQTAVSRRAFLQGAGLLLGFALTGASAESVFAAPASQVVENEVTGTFAPNGFIRIDPTGAVTLVVPMAEMGQGVYTALSMLLAEELEVGLDQIQVQHAPANDALYANPFLHIQTTGASSSVRAFWTPLRQAGAVGRNLLIAAAAKRWNVDPATCSAKDGVVFNASGSKHLSYGELAKAAAKLPVPPAANVKLKDPKDFTLIGTRAKRVDSLIKVDGRVLYGIDARVPGMRVAAVAISPVLGGKAKTVDEKAALTVKGVRQVVNIDEAVAVVADHMGAAKKGLAAAAITWDDGPNGKISNDDIVKQLEEESKKPGVVGRNEGDVGKALAEAAQRLDAIYQVPFLAHAAMEPMNCTVHLQKDRCDIWVGTQAPTLTQSQVAELTGLPKDAIKIHNHLIGGGFGRRLEADGTILAVKIAKHVDGPVKVIWSREEDIQHDMYRPYYFQRLSAGLDATGKPVAWTHRIAGSSVTARYIPHWYKDGLDPDAVEAAAGPYALPNIHVDFVRVEPPGVRTAFWRGVGPTHNVFVVESFMDELAHAAKQDPVAYRKGLLGHNPRALAVLSLAAEKAGWGSQLPARHGRGVSVQFAFGSYLSQVAEVEVAADGSVKVKRIVCAVDCGMYVNPDTIEAQVQGGTLFGLTATLHGSITFKDGRVEQSNFDTYLPMRIDEVPVVETYLIKDAEAPGGIGEAPTAIVSAAVTNAIFVATGKRVRSLPIDTEWLKSSS
;
A
#
# COMPACT_ATOMS: atom_id res chain seq x y z
N MET A 1 3.05 -51.25 -25.47
CA MET A 1 1.59 -51.48 -25.47
C MET A 1 1.07 -51.13 -24.09
N GLY A 2 0.26 -50.12 -23.84
CA GLY A 2 -0.36 -49.08 -24.65
C GLY A 2 -0.90 -48.03 -23.67
N GLU A 3 -0.92 -46.78 -24.11
CA GLU A 3 -1.36 -45.59 -23.39
C GLU A 3 -2.77 -45.70 -22.80
N LEU A 4 -2.95 -45.20 -21.57
CA LEU A 4 -4.22 -44.63 -21.12
C LEU A 4 -3.95 -43.24 -20.54
N ILE A 5 -3.94 -42.26 -21.44
CA ILE A 5 -3.96 -40.84 -21.10
C ILE A 5 -5.41 -40.49 -20.77
N LEU A 6 -5.67 -40.18 -19.50
CA LEU A 6 -6.88 -39.50 -19.06
C LEU A 6 -6.89 -38.08 -19.66
N LYS A 7 -7.68 -37.92 -20.72
CA LYS A 7 -8.09 -36.63 -21.27
C LYS A 7 -9.13 -36.01 -20.35
N ASP A 8 -8.72 -35.13 -19.45
CA ASP A 8 -9.66 -34.22 -18.81
C ASP A 8 -9.99 -33.07 -19.76
N ARG A 9 -11.31 -32.91 -19.98
CA ARG A 9 -11.95 -31.90 -20.80
C ARG A 9 -11.68 -30.52 -20.24
N VAL A 10 -10.74 -29.80 -20.83
CA VAL A 10 -10.72 -28.34 -20.82
C VAL A 10 -11.96 -27.87 -21.59
N ALA A 11 -12.95 -27.36 -20.87
CA ALA A 11 -14.06 -26.64 -21.47
C ALA A 11 -13.49 -25.46 -22.27
N GLY A 12 -13.69 -25.48 -23.60
CA GLY A 12 -13.23 -24.45 -24.50
C GLY A 12 -13.92 -23.12 -24.24
N GLN A 13 -13.28 -22.26 -23.46
CA GLN A 13 -13.26 -20.84 -23.77
C GLN A 13 -12.22 -20.66 -24.88
N THR A 14 -12.66 -20.22 -26.06
CA THR A 14 -11.77 -19.81 -27.14
C THR A 14 -10.92 -18.63 -26.68
N ALA A 15 -9.79 -18.92 -26.05
CA ALA A 15 -8.72 -17.96 -25.89
C ALA A 15 -8.27 -17.54 -27.30
N VAL A 16 -8.59 -16.31 -27.69
CA VAL A 16 -8.08 -15.73 -28.92
C VAL A 16 -6.56 -15.79 -28.85
N SER A 17 -5.94 -16.60 -29.72
CA SER A 17 -4.48 -16.72 -29.71
C SER A 17 -3.85 -15.34 -29.98
N ARG A 18 -2.74 -15.02 -29.30
CA ARG A 18 -1.98 -13.76 -29.47
C ARG A 18 -1.66 -13.44 -30.95
N ARG A 19 -1.51 -14.49 -31.78
CA ARG A 19 -1.27 -14.36 -33.23
C ARG A 19 -2.53 -13.96 -34.03
N ALA A 20 -3.72 -14.35 -33.56
CA ALA A 20 -5.00 -13.90 -34.15
C ALA A 20 -5.31 -12.44 -33.81
N PHE A 21 -4.88 -11.94 -32.64
CA PHE A 21 -5.00 -10.53 -32.26
C PHE A 21 -4.11 -9.60 -33.09
N LEU A 22 -2.86 -9.99 -33.37
CA LEU A 22 -1.95 -9.21 -34.24
C LEU A 22 -2.45 -9.10 -35.70
N GLN A 23 -3.35 -10.00 -36.13
CA GLN A 23 -4.06 -9.91 -37.41
C GLN A 23 -5.41 -9.14 -37.28
N GLY A 24 -5.87 -8.83 -36.07
CA GLY A 24 -7.15 -8.20 -35.75
C GLY A 24 -7.03 -6.70 -35.50
N ALA A 25 -7.61 -5.90 -36.39
CA ALA A 25 -7.59 -4.44 -36.34
C ALA A 25 -8.54 -3.85 -35.25
N GLY A 26 -8.08 -3.76 -33.99
CA GLY A 26 -8.78 -3.10 -32.87
C GLY A 26 -8.40 -1.62 -32.63
N LEU A 27 -9.05 -0.98 -31.63
CA LEU A 27 -8.78 0.39 -31.15
C LEU A 27 -7.87 0.35 -29.92
N LEU A 28 -6.76 1.07 -29.97
CA LEU A 28 -5.90 1.35 -28.80
C LEU A 28 -6.10 2.80 -28.38
N LEU A 29 -6.30 3.04 -27.09
CA LEU A 29 -6.27 4.38 -26.49
C LEU A 29 -5.17 4.42 -25.43
N GLY A 30 -4.24 5.35 -25.58
CA GLY A 30 -3.19 5.65 -24.61
C GLY A 30 -3.31 7.10 -24.14
N PHE A 31 -2.87 7.40 -22.93
CA PHE A 31 -2.71 8.77 -22.46
C PHE A 31 -1.28 8.97 -21.97
N ALA A 32 -0.63 10.06 -22.39
CA ALA A 32 0.69 10.44 -21.92
C ALA A 32 0.56 11.20 -20.59
N LEU A 33 1.30 10.77 -19.56
CA LEU A 33 1.27 11.35 -18.21
C LEU A 33 2.52 12.19 -17.88
N THR A 34 3.40 12.46 -18.84
CA THR A 34 4.65 13.19 -18.60
C THR A 34 4.47 14.71 -18.75
N GLY A 35 4.86 15.42 -17.69
CA GLY A 35 4.95 16.88 -17.50
C GLY A 35 4.87 17.83 -18.70
N ALA A 36 4.12 18.91 -18.48
CA ALA A 36 3.98 20.17 -19.23
C ALA A 36 2.86 20.29 -20.28
N SER A 37 2.13 19.24 -20.64
CA SER A 37 0.81 19.42 -21.29
C SER A 37 -0.13 18.25 -21.00
N ALA A 38 -1.37 18.58 -20.61
CA ALA A 38 -2.46 17.62 -20.41
C ALA A 38 -3.04 17.09 -21.74
N GLU A 39 -2.26 17.08 -22.82
CA GLU A 39 -2.80 17.23 -24.18
C GLU A 39 -2.77 16.00 -25.06
N SER A 40 -2.43 14.80 -24.59
CA SER A 40 -2.49 13.68 -25.51
C SER A 40 -2.99 12.37 -24.93
N VAL A 41 -4.32 12.24 -25.00
CA VAL A 41 -4.90 10.95 -25.35
C VAL A 41 -4.59 10.72 -26.84
N PHE A 42 -4.06 9.57 -27.19
CA PHE A 42 -3.80 9.16 -28.57
C PHE A 42 -4.57 7.88 -28.89
N ALA A 43 -4.90 7.68 -30.17
CA ALA A 43 -5.63 6.53 -30.68
C ALA A 43 -4.87 5.92 -31.85
N ALA A 44 -4.83 4.59 -31.91
CA ALA A 44 -4.11 3.87 -32.96
C ALA A 44 -4.73 2.50 -33.30
N PRO A 45 -4.48 1.97 -34.51
CA PRO A 45 -4.82 0.59 -34.86
C PRO A 45 -3.98 -0.45 -34.11
N ALA A 46 -4.59 -1.54 -33.66
CA ALA A 46 -3.87 -2.65 -32.99
C ALA A 46 -2.79 -3.35 -33.84
N SER A 47 -2.81 -3.19 -35.17
CA SER A 47 -1.84 -3.81 -36.09
C SER A 47 -0.46 -3.14 -36.11
N GLN A 48 -0.27 -2.03 -35.40
CA GLN A 48 1.04 -1.38 -35.22
C GLN A 48 1.74 -1.86 -33.92
N VAL A 49 1.22 -2.90 -33.28
CA VAL A 49 1.77 -3.51 -32.06
C VAL A 49 2.83 -4.55 -32.44
N VAL A 50 4.11 -4.25 -32.16
CA VAL A 50 5.17 -5.26 -32.08
C VAL A 50 5.61 -5.33 -30.63
N GLU A 51 5.36 -6.46 -29.97
CA GLU A 51 5.51 -6.63 -28.52
C GLU A 51 6.97 -6.60 -28.01
N ASN A 52 7.95 -6.30 -28.86
CA ASN A 52 9.38 -6.41 -28.53
C ASN A 52 10.28 -5.23 -28.96
N GLU A 53 9.77 -4.15 -29.56
CA GLU A 53 10.65 -3.03 -29.96
C GLU A 53 10.10 -1.68 -29.47
N VAL A 54 10.84 -1.06 -28.56
CA VAL A 54 10.71 0.37 -28.24
C VAL A 54 11.59 1.12 -29.23
N THR A 55 11.03 1.53 -30.37
CA THR A 55 11.62 2.59 -31.21
C THR A 55 10.64 3.75 -31.28
N GLY A 56 11.05 4.88 -30.71
CA GLY A 56 10.20 6.04 -30.43
C GLY A 56 9.53 6.63 -31.67
N THR A 57 8.21 6.55 -31.70
CA THR A 57 7.20 7.49 -32.27
C THR A 57 5.79 6.89 -32.23
N PHE A 58 5.64 5.66 -31.74
CA PHE A 58 4.38 4.96 -31.56
C PHE A 58 4.39 4.23 -30.21
N ALA A 59 3.34 4.36 -29.39
CA ALA A 59 3.23 3.68 -28.08
C ALA A 59 2.26 2.49 -28.18
N PRO A 60 2.73 1.28 -28.52
CA PRO A 60 1.90 0.09 -28.74
C PRO A 60 1.18 -0.44 -27.48
N ASN A 61 1.36 0.19 -26.31
CA ASN A 61 0.81 -0.26 -25.03
C ASN A 61 -0.11 0.79 -24.38
N GLY A 62 -1.15 1.21 -25.10
CA GLY A 62 -2.22 2.04 -24.52
C GLY A 62 -2.84 1.41 -23.26
N PHE A 63 -3.32 2.26 -22.36
CA PHE A 63 -4.03 1.83 -21.15
C PHE A 63 -5.31 1.07 -21.48
N ILE A 64 -5.95 1.35 -22.61
CA ILE A 64 -7.25 0.78 -22.98
C ILE A 64 -7.15 0.18 -24.38
N ARG A 65 -7.68 -1.03 -24.54
CA ARG A 65 -7.76 -1.72 -25.83
C ARG A 65 -9.19 -2.20 -26.03
N ILE A 66 -9.76 -1.94 -27.20
CA ILE A 66 -11.06 -2.48 -27.60
C ILE A 66 -10.82 -3.35 -28.83
N ASP A 67 -11.04 -4.65 -28.68
CA ASP A 67 -10.84 -5.59 -29.77
C ASP A 67 -12.06 -5.65 -30.71
N PRO A 68 -11.95 -6.30 -31.88
CA PRO A 68 -13.07 -6.43 -32.81
C PRO A 68 -14.28 -7.23 -32.28
N THR A 69 -14.15 -7.95 -31.16
CA THR A 69 -15.27 -8.62 -30.47
C THR A 69 -16.01 -7.67 -29.52
N GLY A 70 -15.43 -6.49 -29.24
CA GLY A 70 -15.97 -5.51 -28.30
C GLY A 70 -15.45 -5.70 -26.88
N ALA A 71 -14.54 -6.64 -26.64
CA ALA A 71 -13.93 -6.81 -25.32
C ALA A 71 -12.98 -5.64 -25.03
N VAL A 72 -13.08 -5.09 -23.81
CA VAL A 72 -12.26 -3.98 -23.35
C VAL A 72 -11.15 -4.52 -22.45
N THR A 73 -9.89 -4.26 -22.78
CA THR A 73 -8.75 -4.55 -21.89
C THR A 73 -8.26 -3.26 -21.27
N LEU A 74 -8.20 -3.22 -19.93
CA LEU A 74 -7.57 -2.16 -19.16
C LEU A 74 -6.19 -2.63 -18.65
N VAL A 75 -5.13 -1.98 -19.12
CA VAL A 75 -3.76 -2.16 -18.64
C VAL A 75 -3.58 -1.29 -17.39
N VAL A 76 -3.47 -1.92 -16.23
CA VAL A 76 -3.41 -1.24 -14.94
C VAL A 76 -1.95 -1.15 -14.47
N PRO A 77 -1.41 0.06 -14.23
CA PRO A 77 -0.03 0.25 -13.79
C PRO A 77 0.17 0.00 -12.29
N MET A 78 -0.91 -0.01 -11.54
CA MET A 78 -0.90 -0.23 -10.09
C MET A 78 -0.95 -1.72 -9.77
N ALA A 79 -0.34 -2.14 -8.66
CA ALA A 79 -0.34 -3.51 -8.19
C ALA A 79 -1.59 -3.79 -7.35
N GLU A 80 -2.22 -4.94 -7.58
CA GLU A 80 -3.36 -5.42 -6.79
C GLU A 80 -2.87 -6.43 -5.73
N MET A 81 -3.16 -6.13 -4.46
CA MET A 81 -2.70 -6.87 -3.28
C MET A 81 -3.83 -7.10 -2.27
N GLY A 82 -5.09 -6.97 -2.69
CA GLY A 82 -6.28 -7.13 -1.85
C GLY A 82 -7.11 -5.86 -1.69
N GLN A 83 -6.58 -4.69 -2.06
CA GLN A 83 -7.22 -3.38 -1.88
C GLN A 83 -8.26 -3.01 -2.93
N GLY A 84 -8.44 -3.79 -4.00
CA GLY A 84 -9.51 -3.58 -4.98
C GLY A 84 -9.26 -2.45 -6.00
N VAL A 85 -8.00 -2.09 -6.23
CA VAL A 85 -7.61 -1.04 -7.18
C VAL A 85 -8.00 -1.41 -8.61
N TYR A 86 -7.96 -2.71 -8.96
CA TYR A 86 -8.38 -3.17 -10.30
C TYR A 86 -9.84 -2.88 -10.57
N THR A 87 -10.69 -3.09 -9.58
CA THR A 87 -12.13 -2.79 -9.67
C THR A 87 -12.36 -1.28 -9.74
N ALA A 88 -11.76 -0.51 -8.84
CA ALA A 88 -11.96 0.94 -8.78
C ALA A 88 -11.55 1.62 -10.09
N LEU A 89 -10.36 1.30 -10.63
CA LEU A 89 -9.90 1.89 -11.89
C LEU A 89 -10.73 1.41 -13.09
N SER A 90 -11.22 0.18 -13.08
CA SER A 90 -12.15 -0.31 -14.10
C SER A 90 -13.50 0.41 -14.06
N MET A 91 -14.01 0.74 -12.86
CA MET A 91 -15.26 1.50 -12.71
C MET A 91 -15.15 2.92 -13.28
N LEU A 92 -14.01 3.60 -13.08
CA LEU A 92 -13.75 4.92 -13.65
C LEU A 92 -13.80 4.89 -15.18
N LEU A 93 -13.16 3.88 -15.78
CA LEU A 93 -13.19 3.69 -17.22
C LEU A 93 -14.59 3.35 -17.72
N ALA A 94 -15.22 2.34 -17.12
CA ALA A 94 -16.52 1.80 -17.53
C ALA A 94 -17.63 2.87 -17.51
N GLU A 95 -17.67 3.68 -16.45
CA GLU A 95 -18.66 4.75 -16.30
C GLU A 95 -18.64 5.71 -17.50
N GLU A 96 -17.44 6.13 -17.92
CA GLU A 96 -17.32 7.08 -19.03
C GLU A 96 -17.36 6.40 -20.40
N LEU A 97 -16.91 5.16 -20.50
CA LEU A 97 -16.90 4.41 -21.74
C LEU A 97 -18.27 3.79 -22.07
N GLU A 98 -19.26 3.85 -21.17
CA GLU A 98 -20.59 3.25 -21.33
C GLU A 98 -20.54 1.73 -21.58
N VAL A 99 -19.74 1.03 -20.77
CA VAL A 99 -19.61 -0.45 -20.78
C VAL A 99 -19.84 -1.03 -19.40
N GLY A 100 -20.29 -2.28 -19.34
CA GLY A 100 -20.35 -3.06 -18.11
C GLY A 100 -18.96 -3.48 -17.61
N LEU A 101 -18.82 -3.69 -16.29
CA LEU A 101 -17.57 -4.18 -15.70
C LEU A 101 -17.21 -5.60 -16.17
N ASP A 102 -18.21 -6.42 -16.50
CA ASP A 102 -18.05 -7.75 -17.07
C ASP A 102 -17.47 -7.74 -18.50
N GLN A 103 -17.49 -6.57 -19.17
CA GLN A 103 -16.87 -6.35 -20.47
C GLN A 103 -15.39 -5.91 -20.35
N ILE A 104 -14.90 -5.65 -19.13
CA ILE A 104 -13.51 -5.21 -18.87
C ILE A 104 -12.64 -6.39 -18.39
N GLN A 105 -11.54 -6.61 -19.09
CA GLN A 105 -10.44 -7.49 -18.69
C GLN A 105 -9.27 -6.66 -18.17
N VAL A 106 -8.78 -6.97 -16.98
CA VAL A 106 -7.63 -6.27 -16.41
C VAL A 106 -6.33 -6.99 -16.74
N GLN A 107 -5.32 -6.23 -17.19
CA GLN A 107 -3.97 -6.70 -17.43
C GLN A 107 -2.97 -5.87 -16.61
N HIS A 108 -1.95 -6.53 -16.05
CA HIS A 108 -0.83 -5.82 -15.41
C HIS A 108 -0.03 -5.04 -16.46
N ALA A 109 0.31 -3.79 -16.16
CA ALA A 109 1.23 -3.04 -17.01
C ALA A 109 2.67 -3.59 -16.90
N PRO A 110 3.42 -3.64 -18.01
CA PRO A 110 4.85 -3.92 -17.94
C PRO A 110 5.60 -2.76 -17.25
N ALA A 111 6.84 -3.00 -16.84
CA ALA A 111 7.71 -1.97 -16.25
C ALA A 111 8.07 -0.90 -17.30
N ASN A 112 7.52 0.31 -17.18
CA ASN A 112 7.82 1.46 -18.04
C ASN A 112 7.34 2.77 -17.40
N ASP A 113 8.23 3.54 -16.77
CA ASP A 113 7.86 4.81 -16.14
C ASP A 113 7.32 5.84 -17.14
N ALA A 114 7.85 5.89 -18.36
CA ALA A 114 7.41 6.86 -19.37
C ALA A 114 5.93 6.71 -19.74
N LEU A 115 5.38 5.49 -19.65
CA LEU A 115 3.98 5.20 -19.94
C LEU A 115 3.12 5.06 -18.69
N TYR A 116 3.67 4.50 -17.61
CA TYR A 116 2.90 3.96 -16.48
C TYR A 116 3.26 4.59 -15.14
N ALA A 117 4.07 5.65 -15.13
CA ALA A 117 4.32 6.40 -13.91
C ALA A 117 3.02 6.89 -13.28
N ASN A 118 2.94 6.79 -11.96
CA ASN A 118 1.89 7.42 -11.19
C ASN A 118 2.04 8.95 -11.31
N PRO A 119 1.01 9.70 -11.75
CA PRO A 119 1.09 11.15 -11.92
C PRO A 119 1.53 11.94 -10.70
N PHE A 120 1.29 11.43 -9.48
CA PHE A 120 1.70 12.08 -8.24
C PHE A 120 3.09 11.68 -7.77
N LEU A 121 3.50 10.45 -8.07
CA LEU A 121 4.78 9.89 -7.58
C LEU A 121 5.89 9.95 -8.64
N HIS A 122 5.54 10.20 -9.90
CA HIS A 122 6.41 10.23 -11.07
C HIS A 122 7.22 8.93 -11.33
N ILE A 123 6.78 7.83 -10.74
CA ILE A 123 7.34 6.49 -10.91
C ILE A 123 6.19 5.46 -10.96
N GLN A 124 6.38 4.35 -11.68
CA GLN A 124 5.43 3.25 -11.70
C GLN A 124 5.50 2.49 -10.36
N THR A 125 4.73 2.97 -9.38
CA THR A 125 4.63 2.35 -8.06
C THR A 125 3.23 2.45 -7.49
N THR A 126 2.90 1.54 -6.57
CA THR A 126 1.66 1.57 -5.77
C THR A 126 1.98 1.87 -4.31
N GLY A 127 1.62 3.07 -3.85
CA GLY A 127 1.84 3.55 -2.48
C GLY A 127 1.20 4.93 -2.26
N ALA A 128 1.31 5.49 -1.04
CA ALA A 128 0.79 6.82 -0.66
C ALA A 128 -0.72 7.03 -0.92
N SER A 129 -1.47 5.93 -0.92
CA SER A 129 -2.90 5.85 -1.21
C SER A 129 -3.30 6.62 -2.48
N SER A 130 -2.40 6.62 -3.47
CA SER A 130 -2.45 7.54 -4.60
C SER A 130 -3.25 7.03 -5.81
N SER A 131 -3.51 5.72 -5.92
CA SER A 131 -4.03 5.14 -7.17
C SER A 131 -5.34 5.77 -7.66
N VAL A 132 -6.40 5.82 -6.84
CA VAL A 132 -7.65 6.48 -7.27
C VAL A 132 -7.42 7.97 -7.46
N ARG A 133 -6.72 8.62 -6.53
CA ARG A 133 -6.47 10.05 -6.56
C ARG A 133 -5.75 10.49 -7.85
N ALA A 134 -4.78 9.70 -8.31
CA ALA A 134 -3.95 10.00 -9.48
C ALA A 134 -4.62 9.63 -10.81
N PHE A 135 -5.49 8.61 -10.81
CA PHE A 135 -6.14 8.10 -12.02
C PHE A 135 -7.62 8.47 -12.16
N TRP A 136 -8.22 9.18 -11.18
CA TRP A 136 -9.61 9.66 -11.21
C TRP A 136 -9.95 10.41 -12.50
N THR A 137 -9.23 11.50 -12.77
CA THR A 137 -9.47 12.33 -13.95
C THR A 137 -8.95 11.66 -15.24
N PRO A 138 -7.70 11.15 -15.30
CA PRO A 138 -7.16 10.59 -16.53
C PRO A 138 -7.95 9.41 -17.10
N LEU A 139 -8.39 8.45 -16.26
CA LEU A 139 -9.14 7.30 -16.77
C LEU A 139 -10.55 7.67 -17.22
N ARG A 140 -11.20 8.62 -16.53
CA ARG A 140 -12.51 9.13 -16.94
C ARG A 140 -12.42 9.86 -18.28
N GLN A 141 -11.40 10.70 -18.46
CA GLN A 141 -11.12 11.34 -19.75
C GLN A 141 -10.86 10.32 -20.85
N ALA A 142 -10.05 9.29 -20.57
CA ALA A 142 -9.76 8.24 -21.54
C ALA A 142 -11.03 7.47 -21.96
N GLY A 143 -11.91 7.13 -21.01
CA GLY A 143 -13.21 6.51 -21.30
C GLY A 143 -14.11 7.40 -22.14
N ALA A 144 -14.22 8.68 -21.80
CA ALA A 144 -15.08 9.63 -22.52
C ALA A 144 -14.56 9.92 -23.94
N VAL A 145 -13.24 10.02 -24.12
CA VAL A 145 -12.61 10.14 -25.44
C VAL A 145 -12.90 8.89 -26.28
N GLY A 146 -12.74 7.70 -25.70
CA GLY A 146 -13.06 6.44 -26.37
C GLY A 146 -14.50 6.37 -26.84
N ARG A 147 -15.45 6.69 -25.94
CA ARG A 147 -16.88 6.79 -26.25
C ARG A 147 -17.14 7.75 -27.41
N ASN A 148 -16.55 8.94 -27.39
CA ASN A 148 -16.73 9.95 -28.44
C ASN A 148 -16.21 9.47 -29.80
N LEU A 149 -15.06 8.80 -29.85
CA LEU A 149 -14.50 8.25 -31.09
C LEU A 149 -15.39 7.13 -31.67
N LEU A 150 -15.94 6.27 -30.82
CA LEU A 150 -16.86 5.21 -31.23
C LEU A 150 -18.19 5.80 -31.74
N ILE A 151 -18.74 6.79 -31.04
CA ILE A 151 -19.93 7.53 -31.48
C ILE A 151 -19.68 8.21 -32.83
N ALA A 152 -18.55 8.90 -32.99
CA ALA A 152 -18.19 9.55 -34.24
C ALA A 152 -18.03 8.56 -35.40
N ALA A 153 -17.47 7.38 -35.14
CA ALA A 153 -17.36 6.32 -36.14
C ALA A 153 -18.73 5.79 -36.58
N ALA A 154 -19.65 5.57 -35.64
CA ALA A 154 -21.01 5.13 -35.92
C ALA A 154 -21.80 6.20 -36.69
N ALA A 155 -21.75 7.45 -36.21
CA ALA A 155 -22.42 8.58 -36.83
C ALA A 155 -21.96 8.80 -38.28
N LYS A 156 -20.64 8.69 -38.54
CA LYS A 156 -20.09 8.73 -39.90
C LYS A 156 -20.62 7.60 -40.78
N ARG A 157 -20.77 6.38 -40.24
CA ARG A 157 -21.34 5.23 -40.98
C ARG A 157 -22.83 5.40 -41.28
N TRP A 158 -23.57 6.09 -40.43
CA TRP A 158 -25.00 6.36 -40.62
C TRP A 158 -25.31 7.67 -41.33
N ASN A 159 -24.30 8.52 -41.56
CA ASN A 159 -24.42 9.88 -42.08
C ASN A 159 -25.38 10.75 -41.23
N VAL A 160 -25.18 10.76 -39.91
CA VAL A 160 -25.94 11.56 -38.94
C VAL A 160 -25.02 12.41 -38.08
N ASP A 161 -25.57 13.36 -37.33
CA ASP A 161 -24.82 14.15 -36.36
C ASP A 161 -24.43 13.28 -35.15
N PRO A 162 -23.13 13.19 -34.78
CA PRO A 162 -22.67 12.50 -33.57
C PRO A 162 -23.40 12.92 -32.28
N ALA A 163 -23.81 14.18 -32.16
CA ALA A 163 -24.53 14.69 -30.98
C ALA A 163 -25.93 14.07 -30.79
N THR A 164 -26.48 13.46 -31.84
CA THR A 164 -27.78 12.78 -31.79
C THR A 164 -27.67 11.29 -31.45
N CYS A 165 -26.44 10.76 -31.37
CA CYS A 165 -26.17 9.37 -31.03
C CYS A 165 -25.90 9.21 -29.54
N SER A 166 -26.18 8.02 -29.00
CA SER A 166 -25.89 7.66 -27.61
C SER A 166 -25.10 6.36 -27.55
N ALA A 167 -24.40 6.12 -26.45
CA ALA A 167 -23.75 4.84 -26.20
C ALA A 167 -24.24 4.24 -24.89
N LYS A 168 -24.40 2.91 -24.85
CA LYS A 168 -24.79 2.15 -23.68
C LYS A 168 -24.38 0.69 -23.85
N ASP A 169 -23.88 0.06 -22.79
CA ASP A 169 -23.54 -1.37 -22.74
C ASP A 169 -22.59 -1.82 -23.88
N GLY A 170 -21.64 -0.97 -24.27
CA GLY A 170 -20.69 -1.23 -25.37
C GLY A 170 -21.31 -1.19 -26.78
N VAL A 171 -22.44 -0.51 -26.93
CA VAL A 171 -23.17 -0.34 -28.19
C VAL A 171 -23.47 1.14 -28.42
N VAL A 172 -23.27 1.62 -29.64
CA VAL A 172 -23.72 2.96 -30.07
C VAL A 172 -25.08 2.84 -30.73
N PHE A 173 -25.99 3.76 -30.41
CA PHE A 173 -27.34 3.88 -30.95
C PHE A 173 -27.52 5.21 -31.68
N ASN A 174 -28.31 5.22 -32.75
CA ASN A 174 -28.77 6.46 -33.37
C ASN A 174 -29.92 7.10 -32.56
N ALA A 175 -30.35 8.30 -32.94
CA ALA A 175 -31.40 9.05 -32.23
C ALA A 175 -32.71 8.28 -31.97
N SER A 176 -33.13 7.42 -32.92
CA SER A 176 -34.34 6.61 -32.80
C SER A 176 -34.12 5.26 -32.09
N GLY A 177 -32.88 4.89 -31.79
CA GLY A 177 -32.49 3.56 -31.31
C GLY A 177 -32.63 2.42 -32.32
N SER A 178 -33.15 2.69 -33.53
CA SER A 178 -33.41 1.66 -34.55
C SER A 178 -32.15 1.16 -35.25
N LYS A 179 -31.08 1.97 -35.28
CA LYS A 179 -29.75 1.55 -35.74
C LYS A 179 -28.82 1.46 -34.54
N HIS A 180 -28.07 0.37 -34.47
CA HIS A 180 -27.07 0.15 -33.44
C HIS A 180 -25.85 -0.56 -34.00
N LEU A 181 -24.68 -0.28 -33.43
CA LEU A 181 -23.40 -0.89 -33.77
C LEU A 181 -22.62 -1.16 -32.49
N SER A 182 -22.10 -2.37 -32.35
CA SER A 182 -21.24 -2.73 -31.22
C SER A 182 -19.90 -1.99 -31.30
N TYR A 183 -19.25 -1.84 -30.15
CA TYR A 183 -17.91 -1.24 -30.09
C TYR A 183 -16.89 -2.02 -30.91
N GLY A 184 -17.00 -3.35 -30.98
CA GLY A 184 -16.14 -4.19 -31.82
C GLY A 184 -16.25 -3.87 -33.31
N GLU A 185 -17.46 -3.64 -33.82
CA GLU A 185 -17.70 -3.23 -35.21
C GLU A 185 -17.13 -1.83 -35.53
N LEU A 186 -17.02 -0.97 -34.50
CA LEU A 186 -16.61 0.42 -34.63
C LEU A 186 -15.11 0.63 -34.39
N ALA A 187 -14.47 -0.25 -33.61
CA ALA A 187 -13.10 -0.07 -33.11
C ALA A 187 -12.09 0.30 -34.21
N LYS A 188 -12.10 -0.45 -35.33
CA LYS A 188 -11.20 -0.19 -36.47
C LYS A 188 -11.40 1.19 -37.10
N ALA A 189 -12.65 1.64 -37.20
CA ALA A 189 -12.99 2.93 -37.80
C ALA A 189 -12.66 4.08 -36.83
N ALA A 190 -13.01 3.91 -35.55
CA ALA A 190 -12.70 4.85 -34.47
C ALA A 190 -11.19 5.08 -34.33
N ALA A 191 -10.38 4.05 -34.49
CA ALA A 191 -8.91 4.13 -34.40
C ALA A 191 -8.24 5.00 -35.48
N LYS A 192 -8.98 5.40 -36.52
CA LYS A 192 -8.50 6.24 -37.63
C LYS A 192 -9.01 7.68 -37.54
N LEU A 193 -9.86 7.98 -36.55
CA LEU A 193 -10.40 9.31 -36.36
C LEU A 193 -9.39 10.19 -35.61
N PRO A 194 -9.41 11.51 -35.83
CA PRO A 194 -8.62 12.44 -35.03
C PRO A 194 -9.06 12.37 -33.57
N VAL A 195 -8.10 12.30 -32.66
CA VAL A 195 -8.37 12.23 -31.23
C VAL A 195 -8.67 13.64 -30.70
N PRO A 196 -9.82 13.88 -30.08
CA PRO A 196 -10.09 15.17 -29.47
C PRO A 196 -9.16 15.40 -28.26
N PRO A 197 -8.74 16.64 -27.97
CA PRO A 197 -8.03 16.95 -26.73
C PRO A 197 -8.85 16.51 -25.53
N ALA A 198 -8.23 15.78 -24.59
CA ALA A 198 -8.92 15.19 -23.45
C ALA A 198 -9.63 16.24 -22.57
N ALA A 199 -9.02 17.42 -22.42
CA ALA A 199 -9.60 18.54 -21.70
C ALA A 199 -10.89 19.10 -22.33
N ASN A 200 -11.10 18.86 -23.62
CA ASN A 200 -12.28 19.34 -24.35
C ASN A 200 -13.42 18.31 -24.37
N VAL A 201 -13.19 17.10 -23.88
CA VAL A 201 -14.23 16.07 -23.79
C VAL A 201 -14.98 16.21 -22.47
N LYS A 202 -16.29 16.44 -22.56
CA LYS A 202 -17.18 16.52 -21.41
C LYS A 202 -17.27 15.16 -20.70
N LEU A 203 -16.86 15.14 -19.43
CA LEU A 203 -17.07 14.02 -18.52
C LEU A 203 -18.51 14.01 -18.01
N LYS A 204 -19.00 12.84 -17.59
CA LYS A 204 -20.30 12.72 -16.91
C LYS A 204 -20.31 13.58 -15.63
N ASP A 205 -21.46 14.21 -15.35
CA ASP A 205 -21.70 14.84 -14.06
C ASP A 205 -21.84 13.73 -13.01
N PRO A 206 -21.29 13.88 -11.78
CA PRO A 206 -21.46 12.89 -10.72
C PRO A 206 -22.91 12.45 -10.45
N LYS A 207 -23.90 13.33 -10.67
CA LYS A 207 -25.32 12.97 -10.54
C LYS A 207 -25.81 11.97 -11.60
N ASP A 208 -25.11 11.89 -12.73
CA ASP A 208 -25.42 11.03 -13.87
C ASP A 208 -24.63 9.70 -13.81
N PHE A 209 -23.86 9.47 -12.74
CA PHE A 209 -23.16 8.21 -12.54
C PHE A 209 -24.13 7.06 -12.32
N THR A 210 -23.82 5.94 -12.96
CA THR A 210 -24.62 4.70 -12.88
C THR A 210 -23.84 3.55 -12.24
N LEU A 211 -22.52 3.63 -12.23
CA LEU A 211 -21.59 2.64 -11.72
C LEU A 211 -20.71 3.19 -10.59
N ILE A 212 -20.10 4.37 -10.77
CA ILE A 212 -19.30 5.03 -9.72
C ILE A 212 -20.20 5.30 -8.51
N GLY A 213 -19.70 4.94 -7.32
CA GLY A 213 -20.43 5.06 -6.06
C GLY A 213 -21.32 3.86 -5.72
N THR A 214 -21.44 2.87 -6.61
CA THR A 214 -22.18 1.62 -6.35
C THR A 214 -21.31 0.55 -5.68
N ARG A 215 -21.94 -0.38 -4.94
CA ARG A 215 -21.28 -1.57 -4.36
C ARG A 215 -21.02 -2.64 -5.43
N ALA A 216 -20.23 -2.30 -6.45
CA ALA A 216 -19.88 -3.23 -7.52
C ALA A 216 -18.96 -4.34 -7.02
N LYS A 217 -19.21 -5.58 -7.48
CA LYS A 217 -18.34 -6.73 -7.16
C LYS A 217 -16.99 -6.58 -7.83
N ARG A 218 -15.95 -7.13 -7.21
CA ARG A 218 -14.59 -7.03 -7.75
C ARG A 218 -14.41 -7.83 -9.04
N VAL A 219 -13.67 -7.25 -9.98
CA VAL A 219 -13.35 -7.85 -11.29
C VAL A 219 -12.41 -9.05 -11.19
N ASP A 220 -11.71 -9.19 -10.06
CA ASP A 220 -10.69 -10.21 -9.81
C ASP A 220 -11.11 -11.25 -8.75
N SER A 221 -12.35 -11.21 -8.24
CA SER A 221 -12.81 -12.14 -7.21
C SER A 221 -12.85 -13.59 -7.69
N LEU A 222 -13.33 -13.84 -8.91
CA LEU A 222 -13.58 -15.20 -9.39
C LEU A 222 -12.30 -16.05 -9.40
N ILE A 223 -11.21 -15.50 -9.93
CA ILE A 223 -9.93 -16.23 -10.02
C ILE A 223 -9.27 -16.44 -8.65
N LYS A 224 -9.62 -15.62 -7.65
CA LYS A 224 -9.08 -15.75 -6.28
C LYS A 224 -9.77 -16.86 -5.50
N VAL A 225 -11.09 -17.03 -5.68
CA VAL A 225 -11.87 -18.02 -4.91
C VAL A 225 -11.73 -19.45 -5.45
N ASP A 226 -11.37 -19.63 -6.73
CA ASP A 226 -11.20 -20.95 -7.34
C ASP A 226 -9.73 -21.38 -7.53
N GLY A 227 -8.78 -20.59 -7.04
CA GLY A 227 -7.36 -20.91 -7.04
C GLY A 227 -6.66 -20.74 -8.41
N ARG A 228 -7.30 -20.10 -9.40
CA ARG A 228 -6.66 -19.78 -10.70
C ARG A 228 -5.73 -18.58 -10.65
N VAL A 229 -5.83 -17.76 -9.60
CA VAL A 229 -4.97 -16.60 -9.40
C VAL A 229 -3.49 -17.01 -9.35
N LEU A 230 -2.62 -16.21 -9.95
CA LEU A 230 -1.17 -16.41 -9.90
C LEU A 230 -0.52 -15.31 -9.08
N TYR A 231 0.07 -15.69 -7.96
CA TYR A 231 0.97 -14.86 -7.16
C TYR A 231 2.42 -15.06 -7.62
N GLY A 232 3.35 -14.22 -7.12
CA GLY A 232 4.78 -14.36 -7.44
C GLY A 232 5.30 -15.76 -7.11
N ILE A 233 4.86 -16.31 -5.97
CA ILE A 233 5.31 -17.63 -5.50
C ILE A 233 4.83 -18.78 -6.39
N ASP A 234 3.79 -18.57 -7.20
CA ASP A 234 3.20 -19.59 -8.07
C ASP A 234 3.94 -19.76 -9.39
N ALA A 235 4.85 -18.83 -9.74
CA ALA A 235 5.54 -18.83 -11.02
C ALA A 235 6.19 -20.19 -11.33
N ARG A 236 5.90 -20.79 -12.50
CA ARG A 236 6.54 -22.03 -12.93
C ARG A 236 7.12 -21.86 -14.31
N VAL A 237 8.44 -22.05 -14.43
CA VAL A 237 9.14 -21.96 -15.73
C VAL A 237 9.87 -23.27 -16.03
N PRO A 238 9.95 -23.68 -17.31
CA PRO A 238 10.63 -24.92 -17.69
C PRO A 238 12.07 -24.97 -17.16
N GLY A 239 12.47 -26.12 -16.63
CA GLY A 239 13.82 -26.35 -16.12
C GLY A 239 14.12 -25.70 -14.75
N MET A 240 13.17 -24.99 -14.12
CA MET A 240 13.49 -24.29 -12.88
C MET A 240 13.89 -25.22 -11.73
N ARG A 241 14.77 -24.71 -10.88
CA ARG A 241 15.07 -25.25 -9.54
C ARG A 241 14.46 -24.38 -8.45
N VAL A 242 14.41 -24.89 -7.23
CA VAL A 242 13.92 -24.16 -6.06
C VAL A 242 15.04 -24.04 -5.04
N ALA A 243 15.22 -22.86 -4.48
CA ALA A 243 16.19 -22.58 -3.44
C ALA A 243 15.50 -22.17 -2.14
N ALA A 244 15.90 -22.80 -1.05
CA ALA A 244 15.68 -22.31 0.31
C ALA A 244 16.91 -21.52 0.73
N VAL A 245 16.73 -20.44 1.49
CA VAL A 245 17.81 -19.53 1.90
C VAL A 245 17.87 -19.41 3.42
N ALA A 246 19.08 -19.27 3.95
CA ALA A 246 19.35 -18.76 5.29
C ALA A 246 20.19 -17.48 5.15
N ILE A 247 19.71 -16.37 5.68
CA ILE A 247 20.39 -15.08 5.63
C ILE A 247 21.13 -14.88 6.96
N SER A 248 22.24 -14.12 6.95
CA SER A 248 22.98 -13.78 8.15
C SER A 248 22.05 -13.13 9.19
N PRO A 249 21.86 -13.74 10.37
CA PRO A 249 20.92 -13.25 11.38
C PRO A 249 21.26 -11.86 11.93
N VAL A 250 22.50 -11.42 11.74
CA VAL A 250 22.96 -10.06 12.01
C VAL A 250 23.30 -9.38 10.69
N LEU A 251 22.73 -8.20 10.48
CA LEU A 251 23.01 -7.40 9.29
C LEU A 251 24.49 -7.00 9.23
N GLY A 252 25.16 -7.33 8.13
CA GLY A 252 26.60 -7.11 7.96
C GLY A 252 27.47 -8.28 8.47
N GLY A 253 26.86 -9.34 9.00
CA GLY A 253 27.52 -10.61 9.24
C GLY A 253 27.67 -11.45 7.97
N LYS A 254 28.41 -12.56 8.09
CA LYS A 254 28.71 -13.48 6.98
C LYS A 254 28.77 -14.93 7.45
N ALA A 255 28.58 -15.87 6.53
CA ALA A 255 28.77 -17.29 6.81
C ALA A 255 30.22 -17.56 7.24
N LYS A 256 30.38 -18.18 8.41
CA LYS A 256 31.67 -18.59 8.97
C LYS A 256 32.01 -20.03 8.56
N THR A 257 31.05 -20.93 8.71
CA THR A 257 31.19 -22.32 8.25
C THR A 257 29.90 -22.78 7.58
N VAL A 258 30.05 -23.60 6.53
CA VAL A 258 28.94 -24.25 5.82
C VAL A 258 29.35 -25.70 5.54
N ASP A 259 28.55 -26.67 5.99
CA ASP A 259 28.74 -28.09 5.66
C ASP A 259 28.08 -28.41 4.31
N GLU A 260 28.72 -27.96 3.23
CA GLU A 260 28.23 -28.19 1.87
C GLU A 260 28.12 -29.67 1.54
N LYS A 261 29.04 -30.49 2.08
CA LYS A 261 29.06 -31.93 1.84
C LYS A 261 27.81 -32.59 2.43
N ALA A 262 27.46 -32.28 3.67
CA ALA A 262 26.24 -32.79 4.30
C ALA A 262 24.99 -32.37 3.53
N ALA A 263 24.89 -31.10 3.14
CA ALA A 263 23.78 -30.60 2.32
C ALA A 263 23.65 -31.36 0.99
N LEU A 264 24.75 -31.60 0.28
CA LEU A 264 24.78 -32.32 -1.00
C LEU A 264 24.43 -33.81 -0.87
N THR A 265 24.54 -34.42 0.31
CA THR A 265 24.07 -35.80 0.52
C THR A 265 22.55 -35.94 0.52
N VAL A 266 21.82 -34.85 0.74
CA VAL A 266 20.35 -34.85 0.74
C VAL A 266 19.84 -35.06 -0.68
N LYS A 267 19.12 -36.16 -0.91
CA LYS A 267 18.57 -36.49 -2.23
C LYS A 267 17.72 -35.34 -2.78
N GLY A 268 18.07 -34.89 -3.98
CA GLY A 268 17.40 -33.80 -4.69
C GLY A 268 18.09 -32.44 -4.54
N VAL A 269 19.06 -32.30 -3.63
CA VAL A 269 19.95 -31.13 -3.58
C VAL A 269 20.92 -31.18 -4.76
N ARG A 270 21.12 -30.03 -5.41
CA ARG A 270 21.94 -29.87 -6.61
C ARG A 270 23.14 -28.98 -6.37
N GLN A 271 22.99 -27.97 -5.52
CA GLN A 271 24.04 -27.00 -5.28
C GLN A 271 23.82 -26.32 -3.92
N VAL A 272 24.93 -25.96 -3.27
CA VAL A 272 24.95 -24.99 -2.18
C VAL A 272 25.61 -23.73 -2.74
N VAL A 273 24.95 -22.59 -2.56
CA VAL A 273 25.42 -21.27 -2.99
C VAL A 273 25.67 -20.45 -1.74
N ASN A 274 26.93 -20.17 -1.45
CA ASN A 274 27.34 -19.27 -0.38
C ASN A 274 27.76 -17.93 -1.01
N ILE A 275 27.06 -16.85 -0.65
CA ILE A 275 27.34 -15.48 -1.09
C ILE A 275 27.70 -14.58 0.09
N ASP A 276 28.34 -15.15 1.11
CA ASP A 276 28.73 -14.53 2.38
C ASP A 276 27.54 -14.11 3.24
N GLU A 277 26.75 -13.11 2.84
CA GLU A 277 25.60 -12.63 3.61
C GLU A 277 24.43 -13.62 3.70
N ALA A 278 24.44 -14.65 2.86
CA ALA A 278 23.40 -15.67 2.78
C ALA A 278 23.93 -16.98 2.21
N VAL A 279 23.32 -18.08 2.61
CA VAL A 279 23.53 -19.41 2.04
C VAL A 279 22.20 -19.91 1.46
N ALA A 280 22.21 -20.30 0.19
CA ALA A 280 21.06 -20.87 -0.49
C ALA A 280 21.33 -22.32 -0.89
N VAL A 281 20.38 -23.21 -0.64
CA VAL A 281 20.44 -24.60 -1.10
C VAL A 281 19.45 -24.81 -2.23
N VAL A 282 20.01 -25.03 -3.43
CA VAL A 282 19.27 -25.21 -4.68
C VAL A 282 18.97 -26.69 -4.89
N ALA A 283 17.71 -27.01 -5.13
CA ALA A 283 17.23 -28.38 -5.23
C ALA A 283 16.11 -28.54 -6.27
N ASP A 284 15.74 -29.79 -6.54
CA ASP A 284 14.64 -30.13 -7.45
C ASP A 284 13.27 -29.67 -6.94
N HIS A 285 13.10 -29.55 -5.63
CA HIS A 285 11.87 -29.11 -4.98
C HIS A 285 12.13 -28.55 -3.57
N MET A 286 11.18 -27.78 -3.04
CA MET A 286 11.33 -27.07 -1.76
C MET A 286 11.66 -28.00 -0.57
N GLY A 287 11.07 -29.19 -0.53
CA GLY A 287 11.36 -30.16 0.54
C GLY A 287 12.83 -30.60 0.62
N ALA A 288 13.50 -30.79 -0.52
CA ALA A 288 14.91 -31.13 -0.56
C ALA A 288 15.77 -29.90 -0.24
N ALA A 289 15.40 -28.73 -0.77
CA ALA A 289 16.07 -27.46 -0.47
C ALA A 289 16.12 -27.17 1.04
N LYS A 290 14.98 -27.27 1.74
CA LYS A 290 14.90 -27.06 3.19
C LYS A 290 15.73 -28.07 4.00
N LYS A 291 15.67 -29.36 3.63
CA LYS A 291 16.44 -30.41 4.30
C LYS A 291 17.94 -30.23 4.09
N GLY A 292 18.35 -29.87 2.88
CA GLY A 292 19.73 -29.55 2.56
C GLY A 292 20.24 -28.32 3.31
N LEU A 293 19.42 -27.26 3.39
CA LEU A 293 19.75 -26.05 4.15
C LEU A 293 19.96 -26.34 5.64
N ALA A 294 19.09 -27.17 6.24
CA ALA A 294 19.27 -27.62 7.62
C ALA A 294 20.56 -28.46 7.79
N ALA A 295 20.84 -29.36 6.85
CA ALA A 295 22.06 -30.18 6.87
C ALA A 295 23.35 -29.38 6.66
N ALA A 296 23.28 -28.18 6.06
CA ALA A 296 24.43 -27.30 5.88
C ALA A 296 24.99 -26.74 7.19
N ALA A 297 24.27 -26.87 8.33
CA ALA A 297 24.75 -26.55 9.68
C ALA A 297 25.53 -25.22 9.75
N ILE A 298 24.94 -24.16 9.18
CA ILE A 298 25.62 -22.88 8.97
C ILE A 298 25.93 -22.23 10.32
N THR A 299 27.17 -21.78 10.49
CA THR A 299 27.53 -20.87 11.59
C THR A 299 27.87 -19.50 11.03
N TRP A 300 27.60 -18.45 11.81
CA TRP A 300 27.72 -17.07 11.38
C TRP A 300 28.83 -16.34 12.13
N ASP A 301 29.50 -15.44 11.42
CA ASP A 301 30.28 -14.36 11.99
C ASP A 301 29.38 -13.12 11.98
N ASP A 302 28.92 -12.71 13.16
CA ASP A 302 27.90 -11.66 13.33
C ASP A 302 28.42 -10.24 13.03
N GLY A 303 29.73 -10.09 12.82
CA GLY A 303 30.32 -8.85 12.35
C GLY A 303 30.12 -7.67 13.32
N PRO A 304 30.12 -6.42 12.81
CA PRO A 304 30.18 -5.22 13.66
C PRO A 304 28.89 -4.95 14.45
N ASN A 305 27.75 -5.49 14.00
CA ASN A 305 26.45 -5.25 14.63
C ASN A 305 26.05 -6.33 15.64
N GLY A 306 26.88 -7.38 15.86
CA GLY A 306 26.57 -8.53 16.70
C GLY A 306 26.47 -8.28 18.21
N LYS A 307 26.41 -7.01 18.62
CA LYS A 307 26.23 -6.59 20.03
C LYS A 307 25.11 -5.58 20.21
N ILE A 308 24.43 -5.17 19.14
CA ILE A 308 23.36 -4.17 19.21
C ILE A 308 22.14 -4.77 19.89
N SER A 309 21.63 -4.09 20.90
CA SER A 309 20.35 -4.41 21.54
C SER A 309 19.27 -3.37 21.22
N ASN A 310 18.01 -3.73 21.49
CA ASN A 310 16.92 -2.78 21.40
C ASN A 310 17.11 -1.58 22.36
N ASP A 311 17.65 -1.82 23.56
CA ASP A 311 17.88 -0.78 24.56
C ASP A 311 18.94 0.24 24.08
N ASP A 312 19.98 -0.20 23.37
CA ASP A 312 20.97 0.70 22.77
C ASP A 312 20.32 1.65 21.74
N ILE A 313 19.44 1.11 20.90
CA ILE A 313 18.73 1.88 19.86
C ILE A 313 17.79 2.92 20.52
N VAL A 314 16.99 2.49 21.51
CA VAL A 314 16.05 3.39 22.21
C VAL A 314 16.80 4.49 22.97
N LYS A 315 17.91 4.14 23.62
CA LYS A 315 18.75 5.13 24.31
C LYS A 315 19.34 6.16 23.34
N GLN A 316 19.83 5.73 22.18
CA GLN A 316 20.33 6.65 21.15
C GLN A 316 19.23 7.61 20.68
N LEU A 317 18.03 7.10 20.40
CA LEU A 317 16.88 7.93 20.02
C LEU A 317 16.51 8.94 21.11
N GLU A 318 16.50 8.52 22.37
CA GLU A 318 16.22 9.40 23.51
C GLU A 318 17.25 10.54 23.61
N GLU A 319 18.55 10.23 23.47
CA GLU A 319 19.64 11.19 23.53
C GLU A 319 19.60 12.18 22.36
N GLU A 320 19.42 11.69 21.13
CA GLU A 320 19.35 12.53 19.93
C GLU A 320 18.09 13.41 19.92
N SER A 321 16.95 12.93 20.43
CA SER A 321 15.72 13.72 20.53
C SER A 321 15.83 14.97 21.41
N LYS A 322 16.88 15.09 22.23
CA LYS A 322 17.15 16.29 23.06
C LYS A 322 17.78 17.42 22.24
N LYS A 323 18.30 17.13 21.04
CA LYS A 323 18.92 18.11 20.15
C LYS A 323 17.86 18.75 19.22
N PRO A 324 18.09 19.97 18.71
CA PRO A 324 17.22 20.58 17.70
C PRO A 324 17.15 19.72 16.43
N GLY A 325 15.95 19.61 15.84
CA GLY A 325 15.73 18.94 14.57
C GLY A 325 15.66 19.88 13.37
N VAL A 326 15.50 19.30 12.18
CA VAL A 326 15.16 20.03 10.96
C VAL A 326 13.69 20.41 11.02
N VAL A 327 13.39 21.69 10.85
CA VAL A 327 12.03 22.23 10.98
C VAL A 327 11.17 21.79 9.79
N GLY A 328 10.06 21.10 10.08
CA GLY A 328 9.03 20.74 9.09
C GLY A 328 7.85 21.71 9.07
N ARG A 329 7.52 22.33 10.20
CA ARG A 329 6.46 23.35 10.32
C ARG A 329 6.79 24.33 11.44
N ASN A 330 6.60 25.63 11.19
CA ASN A 330 6.79 26.67 12.20
C ASN A 330 5.84 27.84 11.94
N GLU A 331 4.85 28.06 12.81
CA GLU A 331 3.90 29.16 12.72
C GLU A 331 3.75 29.81 14.10
N GLY A 332 3.68 31.15 14.14
CA GLY A 332 3.62 31.90 15.40
C GLY A 332 4.94 31.89 16.19
N ASP A 333 4.85 32.20 17.49
CA ASP A 333 5.96 32.18 18.44
C ASP A 333 5.65 31.18 19.56
N VAL A 334 6.03 29.93 19.34
CA VAL A 334 5.76 28.84 20.28
C VAL A 334 6.51 29.01 21.61
N GLY A 335 7.69 29.65 21.58
CA GLY A 335 8.51 29.86 22.78
C GLY A 335 7.84 30.85 23.72
N LYS A 336 7.40 31.99 23.18
CA LYS A 336 6.61 32.97 23.93
C LYS A 336 5.29 32.38 24.42
N ALA A 337 4.54 31.70 23.55
CA ALA A 337 3.24 31.14 23.91
C ALA A 337 3.33 30.04 24.98
N LEU A 338 4.40 29.23 25.00
CA LEU A 338 4.66 28.28 26.09
C LEU A 338 5.02 28.98 27.40
N ALA A 339 5.78 30.08 27.36
CA ALA A 339 6.17 30.83 28.55
C ALA A 339 4.98 31.57 29.19
N GLU A 340 4.01 31.99 28.39
CA GLU A 340 2.81 32.71 28.83
C GLU A 340 1.61 31.78 29.13
N ALA A 341 1.73 30.48 28.85
CA ALA A 341 0.64 29.52 29.04
C ALA A 341 0.24 29.39 30.52
N ALA A 342 -1.07 29.31 30.78
CA ALA A 342 -1.60 29.08 32.13
C ALA A 342 -1.28 27.66 32.64
N GLN A 343 -1.18 26.69 31.73
CA GLN A 343 -0.76 25.33 32.02
C GLN A 343 0.12 24.80 30.89
N ARG A 344 1.19 24.08 31.25
CA ARG A 344 2.05 23.37 30.31
C ARG A 344 1.92 21.87 30.50
N LEU A 345 1.86 21.14 29.40
CA LEU A 345 1.94 19.68 29.37
C LEU A 345 3.12 19.25 28.51
N ASP A 346 3.82 18.22 28.96
CA ASP A 346 4.93 17.60 28.24
C ASP A 346 4.72 16.08 28.24
N ALA A 347 4.98 15.43 27.11
CA ALA A 347 4.85 13.99 26.96
C ALA A 347 5.91 13.40 26.02
N ILE A 348 6.21 12.12 26.26
CA ILE A 348 7.05 11.31 25.39
C ILE A 348 6.22 10.14 24.92
N TYR A 349 6.26 9.88 23.62
CA TYR A 349 5.59 8.75 23.00
C TYR A 349 6.58 7.90 22.21
N GLN A 350 6.35 6.59 22.19
CA GLN A 350 7.22 5.62 21.52
C GLN A 350 6.39 4.61 20.74
N VAL A 351 6.85 4.28 19.53
CA VAL A 351 6.31 3.17 18.74
C VAL A 351 7.45 2.28 18.23
N PRO A 352 7.26 0.95 18.22
CA PRO A 352 8.35 0.02 18.00
C PRO A 352 8.59 -0.23 16.51
N PHE A 353 9.68 -0.95 16.23
CA PHE A 353 9.85 -1.58 14.93
C PHE A 353 8.72 -2.59 14.67
N LEU A 354 8.22 -2.63 13.44
CA LEU A 354 7.20 -3.59 13.02
C LEU A 354 7.58 -4.29 11.74
N ALA A 355 7.33 -5.60 11.70
CA ALA A 355 7.32 -6.38 10.48
C ALA A 355 5.97 -6.23 9.75
N HIS A 356 6.00 -6.39 8.44
CA HIS A 356 4.84 -6.35 7.56
C HIS A 356 3.97 -7.59 7.68
N ALA A 357 4.61 -8.74 7.95
CA ALA A 357 3.94 -10.03 8.15
C ALA A 357 2.96 -10.41 7.02
N ALA A 358 3.32 -10.13 5.77
CA ALA A 358 2.50 -10.47 4.60
C ALA A 358 2.26 -11.97 4.51
N MET A 359 1.05 -12.43 4.16
CA MET A 359 0.72 -13.86 4.15
C MET A 359 1.57 -14.67 3.15
N GLU A 360 1.89 -14.09 1.99
CA GLU A 360 2.87 -14.62 1.04
C GLU A 360 4.30 -14.17 1.42
N PRO A 361 5.19 -15.09 1.87
CA PRO A 361 6.58 -14.75 2.16
C PRO A 361 7.33 -14.24 0.92
N MET A 362 8.42 -13.52 1.15
CA MET A 362 9.31 -13.08 0.08
C MET A 362 9.74 -14.24 -0.82
N ASN A 363 9.62 -14.01 -2.11
CA ASN A 363 9.92 -14.99 -3.14
C ASN A 363 10.25 -14.27 -4.45
N CYS A 364 11.06 -14.91 -5.29
CA CYS A 364 11.37 -14.43 -6.62
C CYS A 364 11.89 -15.57 -7.49
N THR A 365 11.38 -15.67 -8.73
CA THR A 365 11.96 -16.58 -9.74
C THR A 365 12.79 -15.77 -10.72
N VAL A 366 14.05 -16.18 -10.91
CA VAL A 366 15.01 -15.49 -11.76
C VAL A 366 15.53 -16.45 -12.83
N HIS A 367 15.62 -15.99 -14.07
CA HIS A 367 16.41 -16.65 -15.11
C HIS A 367 17.40 -15.64 -15.69
N LEU A 368 18.63 -15.70 -15.18
CA LEU A 368 19.73 -14.84 -15.61
C LEU A 368 20.49 -15.51 -16.75
N GLN A 369 20.59 -14.81 -17.88
CA GLN A 369 21.36 -15.19 -19.07
C GLN A 369 22.40 -14.10 -19.35
N LYS A 370 23.28 -14.35 -20.32
CA LYS A 370 24.39 -13.44 -20.67
C LYS A 370 23.92 -12.04 -21.10
N ASP A 371 22.78 -11.97 -21.78
CA ASP A 371 22.24 -10.77 -22.43
C ASP A 371 20.81 -10.44 -22.01
N ARG A 372 20.25 -11.19 -21.05
CA ARG A 372 18.84 -11.08 -20.63
C ARG A 372 18.64 -11.57 -19.19
N CYS A 373 17.72 -10.95 -18.46
CA CYS A 373 17.27 -11.44 -17.16
C CYS A 373 15.74 -11.40 -17.08
N ASP A 374 15.11 -12.55 -16.87
CA ASP A 374 13.67 -12.64 -16.60
C ASP A 374 13.40 -12.81 -15.10
N ILE A 375 12.45 -12.04 -14.59
CA ILE A 375 12.08 -12.01 -13.17
C ILE A 375 10.57 -12.20 -13.06
N TRP A 376 10.12 -13.25 -12.38
CA TRP A 376 8.73 -13.44 -11.98
C TRP A 376 8.58 -13.16 -10.49
N VAL A 377 7.81 -12.13 -10.16
CA VAL A 377 7.69 -11.59 -8.81
C VAL A 377 6.35 -10.87 -8.63
N GLY A 378 5.84 -10.79 -7.40
CA GLY A 378 4.81 -9.81 -7.03
C GLY A 378 5.47 -8.58 -6.41
N THR A 379 5.48 -7.44 -7.11
CA THR A 379 6.11 -6.18 -6.67
C THR A 379 5.19 -4.97 -6.83
N GLN A 380 5.26 -4.04 -5.88
CA GLN A 380 4.61 -2.74 -5.95
C GLN A 380 5.40 -1.74 -6.81
N ALA A 381 6.70 -1.96 -7.03
CA ALA A 381 7.62 -1.03 -7.69
C ALA A 381 8.40 -1.71 -8.82
N PRO A 382 7.74 -2.11 -9.92
CA PRO A 382 8.36 -2.88 -11.00
C PRO A 382 9.54 -2.16 -11.67
N THR A 383 9.46 -0.83 -11.88
CA THR A 383 10.53 -0.08 -12.56
C THR A 383 11.74 0.19 -11.67
N LEU A 384 11.52 0.37 -10.37
CA LEU A 384 12.61 0.42 -9.39
C LEU A 384 13.33 -0.93 -9.32
N THR A 385 12.55 -2.02 -9.22
CA THR A 385 13.09 -3.39 -9.22
C THR A 385 13.91 -3.66 -10.49
N GLN A 386 13.37 -3.30 -11.66
CA GLN A 386 14.07 -3.41 -12.94
C GLN A 386 15.42 -2.65 -12.95
N SER A 387 15.42 -1.43 -12.42
CA SER A 387 16.61 -0.57 -12.42
C SER A 387 17.72 -1.09 -11.49
N GLN A 388 17.37 -1.55 -10.28
CA GLN A 388 18.35 -2.11 -9.35
C GLN A 388 18.93 -3.45 -9.84
N VAL A 389 18.13 -4.26 -10.54
CA VAL A 389 18.63 -5.49 -11.17
C VAL A 389 19.56 -5.18 -12.34
N ALA A 390 19.24 -4.18 -13.17
CA ALA A 390 20.12 -3.72 -14.24
C ALA A 390 21.48 -3.28 -13.67
N GLU A 391 21.47 -2.48 -12.60
CA GLU A 391 22.69 -2.07 -11.89
C GLU A 391 23.48 -3.27 -11.35
N LEU A 392 22.83 -4.21 -10.67
CA LEU A 392 23.47 -5.39 -10.10
C LEU A 392 24.10 -6.32 -11.16
N THR A 393 23.49 -6.42 -12.34
CA THR A 393 23.90 -7.35 -13.40
C THR A 393 24.80 -6.72 -14.45
N GLY A 394 24.78 -5.39 -14.58
CA GLY A 394 25.41 -4.65 -15.69
C GLY A 394 24.67 -4.79 -17.02
N LEU A 395 23.50 -5.45 -17.05
CA LEU A 395 22.67 -5.56 -18.24
C LEU A 395 21.91 -4.24 -18.49
N PRO A 396 21.61 -3.89 -19.75
CA PRO A 396 20.78 -2.74 -20.05
C PRO A 396 19.34 -2.95 -19.50
N LYS A 397 18.67 -1.86 -19.11
CA LYS A 397 17.37 -1.91 -18.42
C LYS A 397 16.29 -2.67 -19.21
N ASP A 398 16.30 -2.57 -20.53
CA ASP A 398 15.38 -3.26 -21.44
C ASP A 398 15.64 -4.78 -21.55
N ALA A 399 16.83 -5.25 -21.24
CA ALA A 399 17.15 -6.67 -21.10
C ALA A 399 16.62 -7.29 -19.79
N ILE A 400 16.20 -6.47 -18.83
CA ILE A 400 15.54 -6.92 -17.59
C ILE A 400 14.02 -6.96 -17.80
N LYS A 401 13.44 -8.16 -17.82
CA LYS A 401 12.00 -8.39 -18.01
C LYS A 401 11.33 -8.71 -16.67
N ILE A 402 10.48 -7.81 -16.20
CA ILE A 402 9.65 -8.00 -15.00
C ILE A 402 8.30 -8.60 -15.40
N HIS A 403 8.06 -9.85 -15.03
CA HIS A 403 6.79 -10.55 -15.12
C HIS A 403 6.06 -10.39 -13.78
N ASN A 404 5.37 -9.24 -13.62
CA ASN A 404 4.71 -8.91 -12.36
C ASN A 404 3.43 -9.72 -12.16
N HIS A 405 3.26 -10.28 -10.96
CA HIS A 405 2.11 -11.07 -10.54
C HIS A 405 1.29 -10.34 -9.47
N LEU A 406 0.14 -10.91 -9.09
CA LEU A 406 -0.61 -10.45 -7.93
C LEU A 406 0.19 -10.71 -6.64
N ILE A 407 -0.16 -9.98 -5.58
CA ILE A 407 0.61 -9.96 -4.33
C ILE A 407 -0.24 -10.53 -3.18
N GLY A 408 0.29 -11.49 -2.43
CA GLY A 408 -0.35 -12.08 -1.25
C GLY A 408 -0.14 -11.27 0.03
N GLY A 409 -0.35 -9.95 -0.04
CA GLY A 409 -0.05 -8.99 1.01
C GLY A 409 1.21 -8.17 0.72
N GLY A 410 1.07 -6.85 0.66
CA GLY A 410 2.18 -5.93 0.40
C GLY A 410 2.53 -5.11 1.64
N PHE A 411 1.56 -4.31 2.11
CA PHE A 411 1.65 -3.48 3.31
C PHE A 411 2.87 -2.55 3.39
N GLY A 412 3.59 -2.33 2.28
CA GLY A 412 4.88 -1.63 2.26
C GLY A 412 6.07 -2.54 1.90
N ARG A 413 6.07 -3.80 2.35
CA ARG A 413 7.14 -4.80 2.12
C ARG A 413 7.54 -4.94 0.66
N ARG A 414 6.55 -4.92 -0.24
CA ARG A 414 6.72 -5.20 -1.68
C ARG A 414 7.06 -3.96 -2.50
N LEU A 415 7.29 -2.81 -1.85
CA LEU A 415 8.01 -1.67 -2.44
C LEU A 415 9.49 -1.99 -2.58
N GLU A 416 10.04 -2.76 -1.64
CA GLU A 416 11.45 -3.12 -1.59
C GLU A 416 11.77 -4.21 -2.62
N ALA A 417 12.89 -4.03 -3.32
CA ALA A 417 13.41 -5.01 -4.27
C ALA A 417 14.47 -5.93 -3.64
N ASP A 418 14.77 -5.79 -2.35
CA ASP A 418 15.81 -6.52 -1.62
C ASP A 418 15.73 -8.04 -1.78
N GLY A 419 14.53 -8.63 -1.70
CA GLY A 419 14.33 -10.06 -1.93
C GLY A 419 14.61 -10.49 -3.38
N THR A 420 14.32 -9.61 -4.35
CA THR A 420 14.67 -9.84 -5.76
C THR A 420 16.17 -9.72 -5.98
N ILE A 421 16.81 -8.72 -5.36
CA ILE A 421 18.26 -8.53 -5.42
C ILE A 421 19.00 -9.74 -4.84
N LEU A 422 18.55 -10.27 -3.69
CA LEU A 422 19.10 -11.49 -3.13
C LEU A 422 18.92 -12.68 -4.08
N ALA A 423 17.74 -12.83 -4.69
CA ALA A 423 17.49 -13.91 -5.64
C ALA A 423 18.37 -13.81 -6.90
N VAL A 424 18.63 -12.61 -7.41
CA VAL A 424 19.53 -12.39 -8.55
C VAL A 424 20.98 -12.67 -8.16
N LYS A 425 21.42 -12.30 -6.95
CA LYS A 425 22.76 -12.67 -6.43
C LYS A 425 22.92 -14.18 -6.41
N ILE A 426 21.94 -14.94 -5.93
CA ILE A 426 21.95 -16.40 -5.95
C ILE A 426 21.96 -16.93 -7.39
N ALA A 427 21.12 -16.37 -8.27
CA ALA A 427 21.00 -16.80 -9.67
C ALA A 427 22.29 -16.62 -10.48
N LYS A 428 23.20 -15.70 -10.10
CA LYS A 428 24.53 -15.58 -10.72
C LYS A 428 25.38 -16.86 -10.59
N HIS A 429 25.04 -17.74 -9.65
CA HIS A 429 25.76 -18.98 -9.39
C HIS A 429 25.02 -20.23 -9.90
N VAL A 430 23.81 -20.10 -10.44
CA VAL A 430 22.95 -21.24 -10.79
C VAL A 430 22.74 -21.32 -12.29
N ASP A 431 22.94 -22.50 -12.87
CA ASP A 431 22.62 -22.76 -14.26
C ASP A 431 21.10 -22.86 -14.47
N GLY A 432 20.55 -21.93 -15.25
CA GLY A 432 19.13 -21.90 -15.61
C GLY A 432 18.24 -21.21 -14.56
N PRO A 433 16.90 -21.33 -14.67
CA PRO A 433 15.99 -20.62 -13.79
C PRO A 433 16.01 -21.13 -12.35
N VAL A 434 15.98 -20.22 -11.37
CA VAL A 434 15.90 -20.55 -9.94
C VAL A 434 14.81 -19.73 -9.25
N LYS A 435 13.95 -20.41 -8.49
CA LYS A 435 12.99 -19.79 -7.59
C LYS A 435 13.54 -19.77 -6.18
N VAL A 436 13.83 -18.59 -5.65
CA VAL A 436 14.25 -18.39 -4.26
C VAL A 436 13.02 -18.10 -3.41
N ILE A 437 12.84 -18.84 -2.32
CA ILE A 437 11.72 -18.69 -1.38
C ILE A 437 12.28 -18.53 0.02
N TRP A 438 11.87 -17.47 0.71
CA TRP A 438 12.17 -17.25 2.12
C TRP A 438 11.21 -18.09 2.97
N SER A 439 11.70 -18.65 4.08
CA SER A 439 10.78 -19.18 5.09
C SER A 439 10.07 -18.03 5.80
N ARG A 440 9.06 -18.32 6.63
CA ARG A 440 8.42 -17.27 7.43
C ARG A 440 9.40 -16.66 8.42
N GLU A 441 10.28 -17.49 8.98
CA GLU A 441 11.36 -17.09 9.89
C GLU A 441 12.31 -16.11 9.22
N GLU A 442 12.78 -16.43 8.01
CA GLU A 442 13.60 -15.51 7.22
C GLU A 442 12.86 -14.22 6.85
N ASP A 443 11.57 -14.32 6.50
CA ASP A 443 10.71 -13.19 6.14
C ASP A 443 10.51 -12.19 7.28
N ILE A 444 10.32 -12.67 8.51
CA ILE A 444 10.17 -11.82 9.70
C ILE A 444 11.52 -11.30 10.16
N GLN A 445 12.56 -12.13 10.24
CA GLN A 445 13.87 -11.76 10.79
C GLN A 445 14.70 -10.87 9.85
N HIS A 446 14.38 -10.87 8.56
CA HIS A 446 15.03 -10.03 7.56
C HIS A 446 14.04 -9.12 6.83
N ASP A 447 12.94 -8.77 7.50
CA ASP A 447 12.03 -7.74 7.02
C ASP A 447 12.77 -6.38 6.93
N MET A 448 12.16 -5.45 6.21
CA MET A 448 12.52 -4.04 6.19
C MET A 448 11.52 -3.32 7.10
N TYR A 449 11.90 -3.12 8.36
CA TYR A 449 10.93 -2.80 9.42
C TYR A 449 10.38 -1.38 9.32
N ARG A 450 9.13 -1.16 9.78
CA ARG A 450 8.71 0.20 10.16
C ARG A 450 9.70 0.74 11.19
N PRO A 451 10.22 1.97 11.08
CA PRO A 451 11.15 2.49 12.07
C PRO A 451 10.57 2.54 13.50
N TYR A 452 11.46 2.43 14.49
CA TYR A 452 11.18 2.89 15.84
C TYR A 452 11.13 4.42 15.84
N TYR A 453 10.13 5.01 16.47
CA TYR A 453 10.05 6.46 16.65
C TYR A 453 9.97 6.82 18.13
N PHE A 454 10.76 7.82 18.51
CA PHE A 454 10.75 8.45 19.82
C PHE A 454 10.30 9.91 19.64
N GLN A 455 9.14 10.28 20.18
CA GLN A 455 8.50 11.56 19.91
C GLN A 455 8.34 12.36 21.21
N ARG A 456 8.72 13.64 21.19
CA ARG A 456 8.56 14.58 22.31
C ARG A 456 7.53 15.63 21.97
N LEU A 457 6.58 15.84 22.86
CA LEU A 457 5.53 16.84 22.69
C LEU A 457 5.48 17.76 23.88
N SER A 458 5.20 19.03 23.60
CA SER A 458 4.82 20.00 24.61
C SER A 458 3.66 20.84 24.10
N ALA A 459 2.69 21.15 24.96
CA ALA A 459 1.64 22.11 24.67
C ALA A 459 1.42 23.08 25.82
N GLY A 460 1.06 24.31 25.48
CA GLY A 460 0.60 25.34 26.41
C GLY A 460 -0.91 25.50 26.29
N LEU A 461 -1.62 25.54 27.40
CA LEU A 461 -3.05 25.84 27.48
C LEU A 461 -3.27 27.23 28.10
N ASP A 462 -4.26 27.96 27.60
CA ASP A 462 -4.74 29.17 28.25
C ASP A 462 -5.63 28.87 29.48
N ALA A 463 -6.07 29.91 30.19
CA ALA A 463 -6.93 29.77 31.37
C ALA A 463 -8.31 29.13 31.09
N THR A 464 -8.73 29.04 29.83
CA THR A 464 -9.96 28.37 29.39
C THR A 464 -9.71 26.92 28.94
N GLY A 465 -8.45 26.47 28.97
CA GLY A 465 -8.02 25.14 28.55
C GLY A 465 -7.78 25.01 27.05
N LYS A 466 -7.79 26.09 26.26
CA LYS A 466 -7.51 26.03 24.82
C LYS A 466 -6.01 25.97 24.54
N PRO A 467 -5.56 25.20 23.53
CA PRO A 467 -4.15 25.12 23.20
C PRO A 467 -3.69 26.43 22.53
N VAL A 468 -2.69 27.06 23.14
CA VAL A 468 -2.03 28.26 22.62
C VAL A 468 -0.66 27.98 22.03
N ALA A 469 -0.05 26.85 22.37
CA ALA A 469 1.25 26.43 21.85
C ALA A 469 1.28 24.91 21.63
N TRP A 470 1.95 24.46 20.57
CA TRP A 470 2.18 23.05 20.26
C TRP A 470 3.60 22.85 19.74
N THR A 471 4.35 21.95 20.35
CA THR A 471 5.63 21.47 19.83
C THR A 471 5.58 19.97 19.66
N HIS A 472 6.15 19.48 18.56
CA HIS A 472 6.27 18.05 18.30
C HIS A 472 7.60 17.76 17.61
N ARG A 473 8.51 17.11 18.35
CA ARG A 473 9.79 16.63 17.84
C ARG A 473 9.74 15.14 17.58
N ILE A 474 10.12 14.74 16.38
CA ILE A 474 10.09 13.34 15.93
C ILE A 474 11.53 12.87 15.75
N ALA A 475 11.97 11.87 16.51
CA ALA A 475 13.26 11.21 16.31
C ALA A 475 13.06 9.80 15.76
N GLY A 476 13.73 9.47 14.66
CA GLY A 476 13.64 8.18 13.99
C GLY A 476 14.35 8.14 12.64
N SER A 477 14.30 7.00 11.96
CA SER A 477 14.89 6.82 10.64
C SER A 477 14.22 7.67 9.57
N SER A 478 14.97 8.07 8.54
CA SER A 478 14.36 8.62 7.32
C SER A 478 14.25 7.53 6.26
N VAL A 479 13.03 7.02 6.09
CA VAL A 479 12.74 6.06 5.00
C VAL A 479 12.83 6.76 3.64
N THR A 480 12.39 8.02 3.55
CA THR A 480 12.46 8.79 2.30
C THR A 480 13.90 8.98 1.84
N ALA A 481 14.84 9.31 2.74
CA ALA A 481 16.26 9.45 2.39
C ALA A 481 16.86 8.18 1.80
N ARG A 482 16.40 7.00 2.23
CA ARG A 482 16.86 5.71 1.70
C ARG A 482 16.15 5.33 0.40
N TYR A 483 14.82 5.41 0.38
CA TYR A 483 14.00 4.82 -0.67
C TYR A 483 13.79 5.78 -1.85
N ILE A 484 13.59 7.07 -1.60
CA ILE A 484 13.34 8.11 -2.62
C ILE A 484 14.19 9.35 -2.27
N PRO A 485 15.52 9.30 -2.43
CA PRO A 485 16.43 10.34 -1.93
C PRO A 485 16.15 11.73 -2.53
N HIS A 486 15.58 11.83 -3.72
CA HIS A 486 15.25 13.12 -4.34
C HIS A 486 14.05 13.84 -3.68
N TRP A 487 13.28 13.15 -2.82
CA TRP A 487 12.24 13.74 -1.98
C TRP A 487 12.75 14.19 -0.61
N TYR A 488 13.91 13.69 -0.20
CA TYR A 488 14.58 14.11 1.03
C TYR A 488 15.39 15.39 0.75
N LYS A 489 14.81 16.54 1.08
CA LYS A 489 15.39 17.86 0.83
C LYS A 489 15.71 18.55 2.15
N ASP A 490 16.86 19.20 2.21
CA ASP A 490 17.29 20.03 3.35
C ASP A 490 17.29 19.30 4.72
N GLY A 491 17.47 17.98 4.70
CA GLY A 491 17.49 17.15 5.90
C GLY A 491 16.11 16.72 6.43
N LEU A 492 15.02 17.11 5.77
CA LEU A 492 13.66 16.82 6.19
C LEU A 492 13.10 15.59 5.45
N ASP A 493 12.52 14.67 6.22
CA ASP A 493 11.68 13.60 5.69
C ASP A 493 10.20 14.05 5.74
N PRO A 494 9.57 14.34 4.58
CA PRO A 494 8.19 14.83 4.56
C PRO A 494 7.18 13.77 5.05
N ASP A 495 7.50 12.48 4.91
CA ASP A 495 6.67 11.40 5.45
C ASP A 495 6.75 11.40 6.98
N ALA A 496 7.96 11.48 7.55
CA ALA A 496 8.14 11.45 9.00
C ALA A 496 7.39 12.57 9.73
N VAL A 497 7.15 13.73 9.11
CA VAL A 497 6.39 14.84 9.72
C VAL A 497 4.91 14.89 9.31
N GLU A 498 4.44 13.97 8.45
CA GLU A 498 3.05 13.95 8.00
C GLU A 498 2.10 13.69 9.17
N ALA A 499 1.01 14.46 9.25
CA ALA A 499 0.01 14.40 10.32
C ALA A 499 0.50 14.74 11.74
N ALA A 500 1.68 15.32 11.92
CA ALA A 500 2.30 15.64 13.23
C ALA A 500 1.55 16.68 14.11
N ALA A 501 0.42 17.22 13.66
CA ALA A 501 -0.39 18.20 14.41
C ALA A 501 -1.91 18.02 14.26
N GLY A 502 -2.35 17.04 13.46
CA GLY A 502 -3.77 16.82 13.17
C GLY A 502 -4.46 17.98 12.44
N PRO A 503 -5.79 17.90 12.25
CA PRO A 503 -6.58 18.89 11.51
C PRO A 503 -7.04 20.10 12.35
N TYR A 504 -6.35 20.43 13.46
CA TYR A 504 -6.80 21.39 14.47
C TYR A 504 -6.26 22.80 14.26
N ALA A 505 -7.01 23.80 14.74
CA ALA A 505 -6.52 25.17 14.84
C ALA A 505 -5.56 25.29 16.03
N LEU A 506 -4.27 25.44 15.73
CA LEU A 506 -3.18 25.62 16.70
C LEU A 506 -2.44 26.92 16.36
N PRO A 507 -2.58 27.99 17.16
CA PRO A 507 -2.12 29.33 16.77
C PRO A 507 -0.59 29.49 16.78
N ASN A 508 0.12 28.72 17.62
CA ASN A 508 1.57 28.68 17.64
C ASN A 508 2.03 27.22 17.60
N ILE A 509 2.77 26.85 16.55
CA ILE A 509 3.15 25.47 16.28
C ILE A 509 4.60 25.37 15.84
N HIS A 510 5.29 24.36 16.34
CA HIS A 510 6.62 23.97 15.90
C HIS A 510 6.72 22.46 15.77
N VAL A 511 7.05 21.97 14.57
CA VAL A 511 7.30 20.55 14.29
C VAL A 511 8.69 20.42 13.70
N ASP A 512 9.53 19.58 14.30
CA ASP A 512 10.87 19.28 13.82
C ASP A 512 11.19 17.78 13.81
N PHE A 513 12.14 17.41 12.97
CA PHE A 513 12.55 16.04 12.73
C PHE A 513 14.04 15.86 13.02
N VAL A 514 14.38 14.86 13.82
CA VAL A 514 15.75 14.44 14.11
C VAL A 514 15.97 13.07 13.46
N ARG A 515 16.78 13.04 12.41
CA ARG A 515 17.13 11.79 11.73
C ARG A 515 18.09 10.97 12.59
N VAL A 516 17.66 9.77 12.96
CA VAL A 516 18.47 8.80 13.72
C VAL A 516 18.36 7.44 13.03
N GLU A 517 19.45 6.97 12.44
CA GLU A 517 19.48 5.66 11.78
C GLU A 517 19.96 4.57 12.75
N PRO A 518 19.16 3.52 12.99
CA PRO A 518 19.55 2.43 13.87
C PRO A 518 20.69 1.61 13.25
N PRO A 519 21.77 1.32 14.00
CA PRO A 519 22.85 0.48 13.51
C PRO A 519 22.34 -0.95 13.27
N GLY A 520 22.68 -1.53 12.12
CA GLY A 520 22.36 -2.93 11.82
C GLY A 520 20.88 -3.24 11.56
N VAL A 521 20.01 -2.23 11.42
CA VAL A 521 18.58 -2.43 11.16
C VAL A 521 18.19 -1.76 9.85
N ARG A 522 17.47 -2.48 8.97
CA ARG A 522 16.92 -1.90 7.75
C ARG A 522 15.49 -1.44 8.00
N THR A 523 15.15 -0.26 7.50
CA THR A 523 13.83 0.34 7.69
C THR A 523 13.12 0.63 6.37
N ALA A 524 11.80 0.47 6.33
CA ALA A 524 10.97 0.77 5.17
C ALA A 524 9.60 1.33 5.56
N PHE A 525 8.88 1.76 4.52
CA PHE A 525 7.48 2.15 4.65
C PHE A 525 6.67 0.94 5.08
N TRP A 526 5.82 1.14 6.08
CA TRP A 526 4.84 0.16 6.56
C TRP A 526 3.46 0.79 6.45
N ARG A 527 2.42 -0.02 6.17
CA ARG A 527 1.09 0.47 5.78
C ARG A 527 0.60 1.57 6.73
N GLY A 528 0.40 2.76 6.18
CA GLY A 528 -0.02 3.93 6.93
C GLY A 528 1.10 4.98 7.12
N VAL A 529 2.35 4.61 6.83
CA VAL A 529 3.53 5.48 6.68
C VAL A 529 3.66 6.49 7.82
N GLY A 530 4.11 7.72 7.57
CA GLY A 530 4.21 8.79 8.57
C GLY A 530 3.01 8.89 9.53
N PRO A 531 1.76 8.97 9.02
CA PRO A 531 0.58 9.03 9.87
C PRO A 531 0.46 7.91 10.92
N THR A 532 1.01 6.71 10.69
CA THR A 532 0.88 5.62 11.68
C THR A 532 1.57 5.87 13.01
N HIS A 533 2.67 6.62 13.00
CA HIS A 533 3.35 6.98 14.24
C HIS A 533 2.88 8.34 14.75
N ASN A 534 2.48 9.27 13.88
CA ASN A 534 2.08 10.62 14.28
C ASN A 534 0.63 10.70 14.77
N VAL A 535 -0.33 10.02 14.13
CA VAL A 535 -1.75 10.13 14.52
C VAL A 535 -1.99 9.54 15.90
N PHE A 536 -1.37 8.41 16.24
CA PHE A 536 -1.39 7.86 17.59
C PHE A 536 -0.98 8.91 18.64
N VAL A 537 0.12 9.60 18.37
CA VAL A 537 0.75 10.53 19.31
C VAL A 537 -0.03 11.83 19.42
N VAL A 538 -0.42 12.41 18.30
CA VAL A 538 -1.23 13.64 18.23
C VAL A 538 -2.57 13.44 18.93
N GLU A 539 -3.30 12.37 18.58
CA GLU A 539 -4.66 12.16 19.10
C GLU A 539 -4.67 11.67 20.55
N SER A 540 -3.62 10.96 20.98
CA SER A 540 -3.44 10.66 22.40
C SER A 540 -3.10 11.92 23.18
N PHE A 541 -2.21 12.79 22.67
CA PHE A 541 -1.84 14.00 23.39
C PHE A 541 -2.98 15.03 23.43
N MET A 542 -3.73 15.18 22.34
CA MET A 542 -4.93 16.01 22.26
C MET A 542 -5.99 15.61 23.31
N ASP A 543 -6.10 14.31 23.60
CA ASP A 543 -6.99 13.81 24.65
C ASP A 543 -6.46 14.11 26.07
N GLU A 544 -5.14 14.21 26.30
CA GLU A 544 -4.63 14.71 27.58
C GLU A 544 -4.83 16.22 27.73
N LEU A 545 -4.80 16.99 26.64
CA LEU A 545 -5.18 18.40 26.67
C LEU A 545 -6.64 18.57 27.08
N ALA A 546 -7.55 17.77 26.49
CA ALA A 546 -8.96 17.77 26.87
C ALA A 546 -9.15 17.39 28.35
N HIS A 547 -8.44 16.36 28.83
CA HIS A 547 -8.49 15.94 30.22
C HIS A 547 -7.97 17.02 31.18
N ALA A 548 -6.85 17.66 30.87
CA ALA A 548 -6.29 18.76 31.66
C ALA A 548 -7.21 19.98 31.69
N ALA A 549 -7.86 20.28 30.56
CA ALA A 549 -8.88 21.30 30.45
C ALA A 549 -10.20 20.92 31.15
N LYS A 550 -10.35 19.67 31.63
CA LYS A 550 -11.58 19.11 32.20
C LYS A 550 -12.78 19.21 31.25
N GLN A 551 -12.52 19.01 29.96
CA GLN A 551 -13.54 19.04 28.91
C GLN A 551 -13.76 17.64 28.33
N ASP A 552 -14.98 17.38 27.86
CA ASP A 552 -15.27 16.19 27.07
C ASP A 552 -14.39 16.16 25.81
N PRO A 553 -13.71 15.04 25.48
CA PRO A 553 -12.72 15.02 24.41
C PRO A 553 -13.31 15.13 23.01
N VAL A 554 -14.60 14.84 22.80
CA VAL A 554 -15.29 15.12 21.54
C VAL A 554 -15.59 16.61 21.44
N ALA A 555 -16.18 17.20 22.49
CA ALA A 555 -16.47 18.64 22.55
C ALA A 555 -15.21 19.50 22.40
N TYR A 556 -14.11 19.10 23.05
CA TYR A 556 -12.81 19.76 22.96
C TYR A 556 -12.32 19.83 21.50
N ARG A 557 -12.28 18.68 20.82
CA ARG A 557 -11.90 18.59 19.40
C ARG A 557 -12.84 19.41 18.52
N LYS A 558 -14.15 19.36 18.73
CA LYS A 558 -15.12 20.19 17.97
C LYS A 558 -14.81 21.68 18.08
N GLY A 559 -14.45 22.14 19.28
CA GLY A 559 -14.05 23.54 19.52
C GLY A 559 -12.82 23.99 18.73
N LEU A 560 -11.94 23.05 18.35
CA LEU A 560 -10.73 23.31 17.56
C LEU A 560 -10.93 23.11 16.05
N LEU A 561 -12.04 22.49 15.63
CA LEU A 561 -12.34 22.11 14.24
C LEU A 561 -13.37 23.02 13.56
N GLY A 562 -13.77 24.14 14.18
CA GLY A 562 -14.76 25.06 13.58
C GLY A 562 -14.38 25.59 12.19
N HIS A 563 -13.07 25.68 11.90
CA HIS A 563 -12.53 26.08 10.61
C HIS A 563 -12.48 24.94 9.56
N ASN A 564 -12.74 23.69 9.99
CA ASN A 564 -12.61 22.49 9.17
C ASN A 564 -13.91 21.66 9.20
N PRO A 565 -14.91 22.00 8.36
CA PRO A 565 -16.23 21.38 8.40
C PRO A 565 -16.21 19.87 8.08
N ARG A 566 -15.27 19.39 7.25
CA ARG A 566 -15.16 17.97 6.90
C ARG A 566 -14.64 17.13 8.07
N ALA A 567 -13.59 17.60 8.74
CA ALA A 567 -13.12 16.99 9.98
C ALA A 567 -14.19 16.99 11.08
N LEU A 568 -14.91 18.10 11.21
CA LEU A 568 -16.03 18.22 12.15
C LEU A 568 -17.17 17.25 11.83
N ALA A 569 -17.47 17.03 10.54
CA ALA A 569 -18.51 16.13 10.09
C ALA A 569 -18.17 14.67 10.42
N VAL A 570 -16.95 14.20 10.13
CA VAL A 570 -16.55 12.82 10.49
C VAL A 570 -16.50 12.61 11.99
N LEU A 571 -15.99 13.56 12.78
CA LEU A 571 -16.00 13.48 14.24
C LEU A 571 -17.42 13.40 14.79
N SER A 572 -18.32 14.25 14.28
CA SER A 572 -19.71 14.29 14.74
C SER A 572 -20.45 13.00 14.42
N LEU A 573 -20.28 12.47 13.20
CA LEU A 573 -20.91 11.24 12.76
C LEU A 573 -20.39 10.03 13.55
N ALA A 574 -19.07 9.93 13.76
CA ALA A 574 -18.49 8.84 14.54
C ALA A 574 -19.00 8.86 16.00
N ALA A 575 -19.02 10.03 16.64
CA ALA A 575 -19.53 10.19 18.00
C ALA A 575 -21.03 9.84 18.11
N GLU A 576 -21.86 10.28 17.14
CA GLU A 576 -23.27 9.93 17.07
C GLU A 576 -23.47 8.42 16.95
N LYS A 577 -22.83 7.77 15.97
CA LYS A 577 -22.98 6.32 15.71
C LYS A 577 -22.39 5.44 16.80
N ALA A 578 -21.41 5.95 17.54
CA ALA A 578 -20.90 5.31 18.73
C ALA A 578 -21.81 5.46 19.95
N GLY A 579 -22.82 6.33 19.93
CA GLY A 579 -23.65 6.63 21.09
C GLY A 579 -22.86 7.36 22.18
N TRP A 580 -21.94 8.24 21.79
CA TRP A 580 -21.08 8.99 22.70
C TRP A 580 -21.89 9.68 23.82
N GLY A 581 -21.39 9.59 25.07
CA GLY A 581 -22.08 10.09 26.26
C GLY A 581 -23.03 9.08 26.94
N SER A 582 -23.33 7.93 26.31
CA SER A 582 -24.05 6.86 27.02
C SER A 582 -23.20 6.25 28.14
N GLN A 583 -23.85 5.76 29.20
CA GLN A 583 -23.18 5.07 30.28
C GLN A 583 -22.52 3.76 29.80
N LEU A 584 -21.36 3.45 30.36
CA LEU A 584 -20.63 2.20 30.16
C LEU A 584 -20.44 1.48 31.50
N PRO A 585 -20.25 0.15 31.50
CA PRO A 585 -19.91 -0.59 32.71
C PRO A 585 -18.58 -0.12 33.31
N ALA A 586 -18.31 -0.51 34.56
CA ALA A 586 -17.02 -0.27 35.19
C ALA A 586 -15.88 -0.87 34.34
N ARG A 587 -14.73 -0.18 34.34
CA ARG A 587 -13.55 -0.53 33.53
C ARG A 587 -13.82 -0.71 32.03
N HIS A 588 -14.85 -0.04 31.52
CA HIS A 588 -15.06 0.15 30.11
C HIS A 588 -14.84 1.64 29.77
N GLY A 589 -14.38 1.91 28.55
CA GLY A 589 -14.17 3.26 28.07
C GLY A 589 -14.54 3.41 26.60
N ARG A 590 -14.88 4.65 26.22
CA ARG A 590 -14.87 5.08 24.83
C ARG A 590 -13.73 6.06 24.62
N GLY A 591 -12.95 5.84 23.57
CA GLY A 591 -11.89 6.77 23.16
C GLY A 591 -12.10 7.19 21.72
N VAL A 592 -11.78 8.45 21.42
CA VAL A 592 -11.99 9.07 20.12
C VAL A 592 -10.67 9.51 19.51
N SER A 593 -10.61 9.49 18.18
CA SER A 593 -9.51 10.04 17.38
C SER A 593 -10.05 10.67 16.10
N VAL A 594 -9.34 11.66 15.57
CA VAL A 594 -9.60 12.32 14.29
C VAL A 594 -8.30 12.41 13.50
N GLN A 595 -8.36 12.18 12.19
CA GLN A 595 -7.19 12.41 11.33
C GLN A 595 -7.57 13.11 10.03
N PHE A 596 -6.57 13.76 9.46
CA PHE A 596 -6.51 14.09 8.05
C PHE A 596 -5.21 13.52 7.48
N ALA A 597 -5.31 12.58 6.55
CA ALA A 597 -4.18 11.97 5.87
C ALA A 597 -4.59 11.53 4.46
N PHE A 598 -3.65 11.57 3.50
CA PHE A 598 -3.89 11.14 2.12
C PHE A 598 -5.11 11.80 1.43
N GLY A 599 -5.49 13.01 1.85
CA GLY A 599 -6.68 13.72 1.35
C GLY A 599 -8.01 13.19 1.87
N SER A 600 -8.01 12.38 2.93
CA SER A 600 -9.22 11.85 3.58
C SER A 600 -9.29 12.22 5.05
N TYR A 601 -10.51 12.51 5.51
CA TYR A 601 -10.84 12.74 6.90
C TYR A 601 -11.47 11.47 7.49
N LEU A 602 -10.95 11.03 8.63
CA LEU A 602 -11.53 9.92 9.37
C LEU A 602 -11.70 10.31 10.84
N SER A 603 -12.71 9.74 11.48
CA SER A 603 -12.78 9.68 12.94
C SER A 603 -13.14 8.27 13.37
N GLN A 604 -12.46 7.78 14.41
CA GLN A 604 -12.78 6.50 15.04
C GLN A 604 -13.15 6.70 16.50
N VAL A 605 -14.18 5.96 16.94
CA VAL A 605 -14.50 5.74 18.35
C VAL A 605 -14.35 4.26 18.66
N ALA A 606 -13.49 3.93 19.61
CA ALA A 606 -13.29 2.57 20.10
C ALA A 606 -13.98 2.38 21.45
N GLU A 607 -14.69 1.26 21.62
CA GLU A 607 -15.20 0.79 22.90
C GLU A 607 -14.32 -0.34 23.41
N VAL A 608 -13.73 -0.14 24.59
CA VAL A 608 -12.73 -1.04 25.18
C VAL A 608 -13.16 -1.45 26.58
N GLU A 609 -12.95 -2.73 26.88
CA GLU A 609 -13.03 -3.32 28.21
C GLU A 609 -11.60 -3.61 28.70
N VAL A 610 -11.29 -3.28 29.95
CA VAL A 610 -10.04 -3.68 30.59
C VAL A 610 -10.36 -4.51 31.84
N ALA A 611 -10.01 -5.78 31.83
CA ALA A 611 -10.24 -6.68 32.96
C ALA A 611 -9.33 -6.36 34.16
N ALA A 612 -9.65 -6.93 35.33
CA ALA A 612 -8.88 -6.72 36.56
C ALA A 612 -7.41 -7.15 36.43
N ASP A 613 -7.15 -8.20 35.67
CA ASP A 613 -5.83 -8.75 35.35
C ASP A 613 -5.07 -7.95 34.27
N GLY A 614 -5.64 -6.83 33.80
CA GLY A 614 -5.02 -5.96 32.80
C GLY A 614 -5.34 -6.35 31.35
N SER A 615 -6.01 -7.48 31.10
CA SER A 615 -6.38 -7.91 29.76
C SER A 615 -7.27 -6.86 29.07
N VAL A 616 -6.92 -6.51 27.84
CA VAL A 616 -7.64 -5.51 27.03
C VAL A 616 -8.49 -6.23 25.98
N LYS A 617 -9.78 -5.90 25.92
CA LYS A 617 -10.67 -6.35 24.85
C LYS A 617 -11.28 -5.16 24.14
N VAL A 618 -10.96 -5.01 22.86
CA VAL A 618 -11.67 -4.06 21.99
C VAL A 618 -12.98 -4.72 21.55
N LYS A 619 -14.11 -4.11 21.88
CA LYS A 619 -15.43 -4.70 21.64
C LYS A 619 -16.00 -4.24 20.31
N ARG A 620 -15.82 -2.96 20.01
CA ARG A 620 -16.46 -2.27 18.90
C ARG A 620 -15.63 -1.07 18.46
N ILE A 621 -15.56 -0.84 17.16
CA ILE A 621 -14.97 0.35 16.56
C ILE A 621 -15.97 0.93 15.57
N VAL A 622 -16.30 2.21 15.74
CA VAL A 622 -17.12 2.98 14.81
C VAL A 622 -16.20 3.92 14.04
N CYS A 623 -16.20 3.83 12.72
CA CYS A 623 -15.39 4.68 11.85
C CYS A 623 -16.28 5.49 10.92
N ALA A 624 -16.19 6.82 10.99
CA ALA A 624 -16.74 7.72 9.98
C ALA A 624 -15.63 8.14 9.02
N VAL A 625 -15.96 8.16 7.73
CA VAL A 625 -15.01 8.44 6.65
C VAL A 625 -15.59 9.47 5.69
N ASP A 626 -14.78 10.48 5.37
CA ASP A 626 -14.97 11.36 4.24
C ASP A 626 -13.70 11.32 3.38
N CYS A 627 -13.82 10.71 2.20
CA CYS A 627 -12.76 10.62 1.20
C CYS A 627 -13.14 11.33 -0.10
N GLY A 628 -14.04 12.32 -0.05
CA GLY A 628 -14.60 12.95 -1.23
C GLY A 628 -15.48 11.98 -2.03
N MET A 629 -15.49 12.13 -3.36
CA MET A 629 -16.19 11.22 -4.26
C MET A 629 -15.58 9.82 -4.21
N TYR A 630 -16.26 8.89 -3.55
CA TYR A 630 -15.83 7.51 -3.50
C TYR A 630 -16.20 6.71 -4.76
N VAL A 631 -15.32 5.80 -5.17
CA VAL A 631 -15.53 4.95 -6.36
C VAL A 631 -16.37 3.73 -6.03
N ASN A 632 -15.94 2.95 -5.03
CA ASN A 632 -16.60 1.71 -4.63
C ASN A 632 -16.72 1.67 -3.10
N PRO A 633 -17.91 1.93 -2.51
CA PRO A 633 -18.09 1.93 -1.07
C PRO A 633 -17.84 0.57 -0.42
N ASP A 634 -18.03 -0.55 -1.13
CA ASP A 634 -17.74 -1.90 -0.60
C ASP A 634 -16.23 -2.10 -0.37
N THR A 635 -15.42 -1.66 -1.32
CA THR A 635 -13.96 -1.71 -1.22
C THR A 635 -13.43 -0.79 -0.11
N ILE A 636 -14.04 0.39 0.06
CA ILE A 636 -13.69 1.32 1.15
C ILE A 636 -14.00 0.70 2.50
N GLU A 637 -15.18 0.13 2.68
CA GLU A 637 -15.57 -0.56 3.92
C GLU A 637 -14.59 -1.71 4.24
N ALA A 638 -14.25 -2.55 3.25
CA ALA A 638 -13.25 -3.60 3.42
C ALA A 638 -11.86 -3.06 3.78
N GLN A 639 -11.46 -1.91 3.24
CA GLN A 639 -10.20 -1.25 3.60
C GLN A 639 -10.23 -0.64 5.01
N VAL A 640 -11.37 -0.10 5.45
CA VAL A 640 -11.57 0.37 6.82
C VAL A 640 -11.47 -0.79 7.79
N GLN A 641 -12.17 -1.89 7.53
CA GLN A 641 -12.11 -3.10 8.35
C GLN A 641 -10.69 -3.66 8.40
N GLY A 642 -10.08 -3.98 7.25
CA GLY A 642 -8.75 -4.57 7.21
C GLY A 642 -7.64 -3.64 7.70
N GLY A 643 -7.71 -2.34 7.44
CA GLY A 643 -6.74 -1.35 7.93
C GLY A 643 -6.84 -1.16 9.44
N THR A 644 -8.05 -1.03 9.97
CA THR A 644 -8.30 -0.92 11.41
C THR A 644 -7.75 -2.14 12.15
N LEU A 645 -8.00 -3.36 11.65
CA LEU A 645 -7.48 -4.58 12.28
C LEU A 645 -5.96 -4.71 12.20
N PHE A 646 -5.35 -4.25 11.10
CA PHE A 646 -3.89 -4.23 10.94
C PHE A 646 -3.23 -3.25 11.92
N GLY A 647 -3.80 -2.04 12.07
CA GLY A 647 -3.34 -1.06 13.06
C GLY A 647 -3.60 -1.50 14.51
N LEU A 648 -4.73 -2.18 14.74
CA LEU A 648 -5.07 -2.72 16.04
C LEU A 648 -4.12 -3.86 16.44
N THR A 649 -3.70 -4.68 15.48
CA THR A 649 -2.65 -5.69 15.68
C THR A 649 -1.40 -5.03 16.20
N ALA A 650 -0.90 -3.96 15.58
CA ALA A 650 0.27 -3.21 16.05
C ALA A 650 0.08 -2.46 17.38
N THR A 651 -1.17 -2.27 17.82
CA THR A 651 -1.52 -1.57 19.06
C THR A 651 -1.52 -2.53 20.24
N LEU A 652 -2.12 -3.72 20.06
CA LEU A 652 -2.26 -4.75 21.09
C LEU A 652 -1.06 -5.71 21.11
N HIS A 653 -0.51 -5.99 19.93
CA HIS A 653 0.53 -6.99 19.68
C HIS A 653 1.63 -6.37 18.82
N GLY A 654 2.66 -7.18 18.55
CA GLY A 654 3.68 -6.85 17.58
C GLY A 654 4.76 -5.92 18.15
N SER A 655 6.00 -6.37 18.01
CA SER A 655 7.21 -5.60 18.18
C SER A 655 8.34 -6.42 17.59
N ILE A 656 9.24 -5.78 16.87
CA ILE A 656 10.52 -6.37 16.48
C ILE A 656 11.57 -5.82 17.43
N THR A 657 12.20 -6.72 18.17
CA THR A 657 13.27 -6.40 19.13
C THR A 657 14.57 -7.08 18.76
N PHE A 658 15.67 -6.49 19.20
CA PHE A 658 17.02 -6.91 18.88
C PHE A 658 17.79 -7.30 20.13
N LYS A 659 18.49 -8.43 20.04
CA LYS A 659 19.44 -8.91 21.04
C LYS A 659 20.67 -9.47 20.33
N ASP A 660 21.86 -9.01 20.72
CA ASP A 660 23.13 -9.40 20.09
C ASP A 660 23.12 -9.20 18.56
N GLY A 661 22.47 -8.12 18.10
CA GLY A 661 22.28 -7.78 16.68
C GLY A 661 21.22 -8.60 15.95
N ARG A 662 20.60 -9.58 16.61
CA ARG A 662 19.65 -10.54 16.02
C ARG A 662 18.22 -10.19 16.38
N VAL A 663 17.30 -10.43 15.46
CA VAL A 663 15.87 -10.27 15.69
C VAL A 663 15.35 -11.42 16.54
N GLU A 664 14.64 -11.10 17.63
CA GLU A 664 14.14 -12.10 18.59
C GLU A 664 12.88 -12.81 18.08
N GLN A 665 12.01 -12.13 17.33
CA GLN A 665 10.79 -12.69 16.78
C GLN A 665 11.03 -13.36 15.43
N SER A 666 10.32 -14.47 15.14
CA SER A 666 10.57 -15.25 13.92
C SER A 666 9.32 -15.71 13.18
N ASN A 667 8.22 -16.00 13.87
CA ASN A 667 7.00 -16.51 13.23
C ASN A 667 5.75 -16.01 13.96
N PHE A 668 4.55 -16.36 13.51
CA PHE A 668 3.27 -15.88 14.05
C PHE A 668 2.96 -16.34 15.48
N ASP A 669 3.81 -17.16 16.08
CA ASP A 669 3.81 -17.51 17.50
C ASP A 669 4.58 -16.49 18.36
N THR A 670 5.59 -15.84 17.79
CA THR A 670 6.47 -14.86 18.46
C THR A 670 6.26 -13.42 17.99
N TYR A 671 5.73 -13.23 16.78
CA TYR A 671 5.21 -11.98 16.24
C TYR A 671 3.72 -12.15 15.91
N LEU A 672 2.87 -12.01 16.93
CA LEU A 672 1.47 -12.42 16.87
C LEU A 672 0.64 -11.48 15.98
N PRO A 673 0.00 -11.97 14.89
CA PRO A 673 -1.12 -11.29 14.30
C PRO A 673 -2.37 -11.51 15.16
N MET A 674 -3.29 -10.53 15.19
CA MET A 674 -4.59 -10.74 15.86
C MET A 674 -5.30 -11.99 15.33
N ARG A 675 -5.93 -12.72 16.26
CA ARG A 675 -6.74 -13.91 15.97
C ARG A 675 -8.21 -13.55 15.88
N ILE A 676 -9.00 -14.45 15.27
CA ILE A 676 -10.41 -14.19 14.94
C ILE A 676 -11.28 -13.92 16.17
N ASP A 677 -10.93 -14.49 17.33
CA ASP A 677 -11.60 -14.31 18.61
C ASP A 677 -11.33 -12.94 19.26
N GLU A 678 -10.29 -12.24 18.79
CA GLU A 678 -9.92 -10.89 19.25
C GLU A 678 -10.53 -9.78 18.38
N VAL A 679 -11.09 -10.12 17.21
CA VAL A 679 -11.58 -9.14 16.23
C VAL A 679 -12.83 -8.42 16.76
N PRO A 680 -12.81 -7.08 16.88
CA PRO A 680 -13.99 -6.30 17.24
C PRO A 680 -14.97 -6.19 16.07
N VAL A 681 -16.21 -5.81 16.38
CA VAL A 681 -17.12 -5.31 15.34
C VAL A 681 -16.59 -3.96 14.83
N VAL A 682 -16.34 -3.84 13.52
CA VAL A 682 -15.92 -2.60 12.88
C VAL A 682 -17.03 -2.08 11.96
N GLU A 683 -17.65 -0.97 12.34
CA GLU A 683 -18.69 -0.30 11.58
C GLU A 683 -18.11 0.86 10.76
N THR A 684 -18.47 0.94 9.48
CA THR A 684 -18.00 2.00 8.58
C THR A 684 -19.17 2.87 8.11
N TYR A 685 -19.06 4.17 8.31
CA TYR A 685 -20.04 5.17 7.88
C TYR A 685 -19.40 6.14 6.90
N LEU A 686 -19.90 6.17 5.66
CA LEU A 686 -19.35 7.02 4.60
C LEU A 686 -20.17 8.31 4.49
N ILE A 687 -19.48 9.45 4.52
CA ILE A 687 -20.05 10.74 4.19
C ILE A 687 -20.00 10.90 2.66
N LYS A 688 -21.13 11.28 2.08
CA LYS A 688 -21.20 11.67 0.67
C LYS A 688 -20.69 13.09 0.53
N ASP A 689 -19.62 13.25 -0.21
CA ASP A 689 -19.01 14.54 -0.51
C ASP A 689 -18.64 14.60 -2.01
N ALA A 690 -18.76 15.78 -2.61
CA ALA A 690 -18.43 16.07 -4.01
C ALA A 690 -16.96 16.52 -4.19
N GLU A 691 -16.21 16.66 -3.09
CA GLU A 691 -14.76 16.92 -3.13
C GLU A 691 -13.99 15.87 -3.94
N ALA A 692 -12.80 16.25 -4.40
CA ALA A 692 -11.91 15.35 -5.10
C ALA A 692 -11.62 14.07 -4.26
N PRO A 693 -11.52 12.89 -4.89
CA PRO A 693 -11.29 11.65 -4.17
C PRO A 693 -9.98 11.69 -3.38
N GLY A 694 -10.06 11.28 -2.12
CA GLY A 694 -8.92 11.02 -1.23
C GLY A 694 -8.48 9.54 -1.26
N GLY A 695 -7.46 9.23 -0.47
CA GLY A 695 -6.88 7.89 -0.34
C GLY A 695 -7.36 7.15 0.91
N ILE A 696 -7.67 5.85 0.77
CA ILE A 696 -8.21 5.02 1.86
C ILE A 696 -7.30 3.86 2.28
N GLY A 697 -6.33 3.46 1.45
CA GLY A 697 -5.59 2.22 1.66
C GLY A 697 -4.81 2.19 2.98
N GLU A 698 -4.31 3.35 3.39
CA GLU A 698 -3.45 3.54 4.55
C GLU A 698 -4.18 4.15 5.75
N ALA A 699 -5.14 5.03 5.48
CA ALA A 699 -5.80 5.89 6.46
C ALA A 699 -6.37 5.16 7.69
N PRO A 700 -7.13 4.05 7.59
CA PRO A 700 -7.73 3.38 8.75
C PRO A 700 -6.70 2.71 9.67
N THR A 701 -5.49 2.44 9.17
CA THR A 701 -4.41 1.82 9.95
C THR A 701 -3.84 2.78 10.99
N ALA A 702 -3.71 4.06 10.62
CA ALA A 702 -3.02 5.07 11.43
C ALA A 702 -3.83 5.57 12.63
N ILE A 703 -5.17 5.55 12.52
CA ILE A 703 -6.05 6.24 13.47
C ILE A 703 -6.45 5.39 14.69
N VAL A 704 -6.46 4.07 14.56
CA VAL A 704 -7.07 3.17 15.57
C VAL A 704 -6.36 3.18 16.92
N SER A 705 -5.03 3.30 16.93
CA SER A 705 -4.23 3.19 18.16
C SER A 705 -4.65 4.22 19.19
N ALA A 706 -4.84 5.48 18.78
CA ALA A 706 -5.26 6.56 19.69
C ALA A 706 -6.68 6.36 20.22
N ALA A 707 -7.63 5.91 19.39
CA ALA A 707 -8.98 5.63 19.88
C ALA A 707 -8.97 4.58 20.99
N VAL A 708 -8.17 3.51 20.82
CA VAL A 708 -8.06 2.42 21.80
C VAL A 708 -7.33 2.87 23.06
N THR A 709 -6.19 3.57 22.95
CA THR A 709 -5.43 4.02 24.13
C THR A 709 -6.17 5.09 24.93
N ASN A 710 -6.91 5.98 24.27
CA ASN A 710 -7.80 6.93 24.95
C ASN A 710 -8.95 6.20 25.67
N ALA A 711 -9.50 5.13 25.09
CA ALA A 711 -10.53 4.33 25.75
C ALA A 711 -10.00 3.60 26.99
N ILE A 712 -8.76 3.08 26.93
CA ILE A 712 -8.07 2.47 28.08
C ILE A 712 -7.88 3.49 29.20
N PHE A 713 -7.51 4.72 28.87
CA PHE A 713 -7.39 5.79 29.87
C PHE A 713 -8.73 6.06 30.56
N VAL A 714 -9.84 6.13 29.82
CA VAL A 714 -11.18 6.27 30.43
C VAL A 714 -11.52 5.08 31.33
N ALA A 715 -11.17 3.86 30.91
CA ALA A 715 -11.45 2.64 31.66
C ALA A 715 -10.62 2.49 32.95
N THR A 716 -9.40 3.03 32.99
CA THR A 716 -8.40 2.68 34.04
C THR A 716 -7.73 3.88 34.72
N GLY A 717 -7.82 5.07 34.14
CA GLY A 717 -7.01 6.24 34.52
C GLY A 717 -5.54 6.14 34.11
N LYS A 718 -5.11 5.07 33.43
CA LYS A 718 -3.71 4.85 33.02
C LYS A 718 -3.49 5.26 31.56
N ARG A 719 -2.48 6.11 31.32
CA ARG A 719 -2.17 6.67 29.99
C ARG A 719 -1.12 5.84 29.23
N VAL A 720 -1.52 5.14 28.17
CA VAL A 720 -0.58 4.42 27.31
C VAL A 720 0.15 5.40 26.39
N ARG A 721 1.48 5.48 26.52
CA ARG A 721 2.34 6.30 25.64
C ARG A 721 3.37 5.51 24.85
N SER A 722 3.46 4.21 25.07
CA SER A 722 4.34 3.31 24.32
C SER A 722 3.53 2.14 23.78
N LEU A 723 3.78 1.76 22.53
CA LEU A 723 3.16 0.60 21.89
C LEU A 723 4.16 -0.56 21.73
N PRO A 724 3.72 -1.83 21.67
CA PRO A 724 2.34 -2.28 21.92
C PRO A 724 1.95 -2.08 23.40
N ILE A 725 0.66 -2.21 23.71
CA ILE A 725 0.14 -2.02 25.07
C ILE A 725 0.73 -3.08 26.02
N ASP A 726 1.40 -2.63 27.07
CA ASP A 726 1.79 -3.49 28.20
C ASP A 726 0.57 -3.74 29.11
N THR A 727 0.01 -4.94 29.03
CA THR A 727 -1.18 -5.32 29.81
C THR A 727 -0.85 -5.57 31.29
N GLU A 728 0.38 -5.94 31.63
CA GLU A 728 0.79 -6.12 33.03
C GLU A 728 0.69 -4.81 33.80
N TRP A 729 1.08 -3.71 33.15
CA TRP A 729 0.94 -2.37 33.70
C TRP A 729 -0.53 -1.94 33.91
N LEU A 730 -1.51 -2.58 33.26
CA LEU A 730 -2.94 -2.25 33.37
C LEU A 730 -3.68 -2.99 34.49
N LYS A 731 -3.00 -3.90 35.21
CA LYS A 731 -3.56 -4.59 36.39
C LYS A 731 -4.08 -3.61 37.44
N SER A 732 -5.24 -3.88 38.02
CA SER A 732 -5.66 -3.15 39.22
C SER A 732 -4.82 -3.60 40.40
N SER A 733 -4.38 -2.64 41.23
CA SER A 733 -3.95 -2.97 42.58
C SER A 733 -5.15 -3.56 43.30
N SER A 734 -5.05 -4.84 43.68
CA SER A 734 -6.06 -5.58 44.45
C SER A 734 -6.41 -4.91 45.76
#